data_AF-Q9A888-F1
#
_entry.id   AF-Q9A888-F1
#
_cell.length_a   1.000
_cell.length_b   1.000
_cell.length_c   1.000
_cell.angle_alpha   90.00
_cell.angle_beta   90.00
_cell.angle_gamma   90.00
#
_symmetry.space_group_name_H-M   'P 1'
#
loop_
_entity.id
_entity.type
_entity.pdbx_description
1 polymer ?
#
loop_
_entity_poly.entity_id
_entity_poly.type
_entity_poly.pdbx_seq_one_letter_code
_entity_poly.pdbx_strand_id
1 'polypeptide(L)'
;MPISYLSAAQIAALATTTVQTLSTTKMEGLTRTQVGALSDSAIGVLNATQVSALTSTQVKGLTATQIPAFAQNLLFDVDQLQAFSGAQLNALTSTQLAKLDADRLQALSAIQIGAMDATRFTALDATQIAALSTTQLAQLTTTQIAAFSATDLEELSAEKIASLTGTQISALPADLVPSLQGARLSALSTTQLQRMTATQVAALSTTQIKSLGDTLTALGDTQIGALSSAQTGVLSDAVVAGLTGAQLGALSTQGLSGLSATQVAGLTGTQLAGLKPTQLRALSENNLAEFTAAQMRQFSTAQLSALSTTGLNSLAADRVQVFDATQLTALTTTQIAGLTGDDLAEFTPTQVEVLATTQLAALSPTVLNGLGRDQVHALTATQLKSLSRTQIGGLSETSMAAFTPDQVQVFSTTQLNALSPRAINSLSASQVQALTATQLAGLTTTQIAGLSTTGFDKFSSTQLKAFAPSQLAALEATNFNRLGASTIHALSASQLSAISTTQLNALSETDFARFTTTQVASFSGEQIGALSTTSFNGLSPSQIAALSSTQLAGVSATQMAGLTDTDLAELSTTQFAALTGTQIGGLSTRHLTSLDQTAFQALTAGQVSGLSASQLSTLSMTDMGEFTTTQMAALTPSQMMAISVTNLAALSADQYAALTPSALRGLSSFQLRNISPGAFSQLSQTQVQALNASQLGSLSTAVIASLTTTQVGYLTPTQIPGLTINQLDWLSTTNIAAMTPLQVGAFTPAQVESLG
;
A
#
# COMPACT_ATOMS: atom_id res chain seq x y z
N MET A 1 52.70 -32.69 105.83
CA MET A 1 52.34 -33.52 104.66
C MET A 1 52.44 -32.68 103.41
N PRO A 2 52.99 -33.22 102.30
CA PRO A 2 52.91 -32.53 101.02
C PRO A 2 51.45 -32.42 100.58
N ILE A 3 51.08 -31.28 100.03
CA ILE A 3 49.68 -30.98 99.65
C ILE A 3 49.14 -31.96 98.59
N SER A 4 50.02 -32.55 97.78
CA SER A 4 49.72 -33.63 96.82
C SER A 4 49.12 -34.89 97.45
N TYR A 5 49.31 -35.13 98.75
CA TYR A 5 48.79 -36.33 99.43
C TYR A 5 47.35 -36.16 99.94
N LEU A 6 46.79 -34.95 99.87
CA LEU A 6 45.40 -34.72 100.23
C LEU A 6 44.46 -35.26 99.14
N SER A 7 43.34 -35.87 99.53
CA SER A 7 42.28 -36.21 98.56
C SER A 7 41.63 -34.96 97.98
N ALA A 8 40.98 -35.07 96.82
CA ALA A 8 40.19 -34.00 96.23
C ALA A 8 39.13 -33.45 97.21
N ALA A 9 38.47 -34.32 97.98
CA ALA A 9 37.50 -33.90 99.00
C ALA A 9 38.13 -33.11 100.16
N GLN A 10 39.35 -33.47 100.57
CA GLN A 10 40.10 -32.70 101.57
C GLN A 10 40.54 -31.34 101.05
N ILE A 11 40.89 -31.23 99.76
CA ILE A 11 41.20 -29.96 99.11
C ILE A 11 39.96 -29.07 98.98
N ALA A 12 38.81 -29.66 98.62
CA ALA A 12 37.53 -28.95 98.55
C ALA A 12 37.08 -28.37 99.90
N ALA A 13 37.45 -29.03 101.00
CA ALA A 13 37.12 -28.61 102.36
C ALA A 13 38.08 -27.56 102.97
N LEU A 14 39.14 -27.15 102.24
CA LEU A 14 40.05 -26.12 102.73
C LEU A 14 39.33 -24.77 102.85
N ALA A 15 39.53 -24.08 103.98
CA ALA A 15 39.04 -22.72 104.16
C ALA A 15 39.73 -21.77 103.17
N THR A 16 39.02 -20.75 102.67
CA THR A 16 39.55 -19.77 101.70
C THR A 16 40.82 -19.08 102.21
N THR A 17 40.89 -18.76 103.51
CA THR A 17 42.10 -18.20 104.17
C THR A 17 43.31 -19.14 104.13
N THR A 18 43.07 -20.47 104.13
CA THR A 18 44.14 -21.47 103.99
C THR A 18 44.63 -21.53 102.55
N VAL A 19 43.72 -21.46 101.58
CA VAL A 19 44.07 -21.45 100.15
C VAL A 19 44.82 -20.15 99.78
N GLN A 20 44.40 -19.01 100.31
CA GLN A 20 45.05 -17.71 100.10
C GLN A 20 46.53 -17.68 100.56
N THR A 21 46.90 -18.48 101.56
CA THR A 21 48.26 -18.52 102.13
C THR A 21 49.14 -19.64 101.57
N LEU A 22 48.67 -20.39 100.56
CA LEU A 22 49.49 -21.42 99.91
C LEU A 22 50.69 -20.78 99.18
N SER A 23 51.89 -21.31 99.41
CA SER A 23 53.08 -20.92 98.66
C SER A 23 53.02 -21.44 97.22
N THR A 24 53.76 -20.82 96.30
CA THR A 24 53.88 -21.29 94.90
C THR A 24 54.30 -22.76 94.79
N THR A 25 55.25 -23.21 95.62
CA THR A 25 55.66 -24.62 95.68
C THR A 25 54.52 -25.56 96.09
N LYS A 26 53.59 -25.11 96.95
CA LYS A 26 52.39 -25.89 97.28
C LYS A 26 51.38 -25.84 96.12
N MET A 27 51.25 -24.71 95.44
CA MET A 27 50.42 -24.60 94.24
C MET A 27 50.92 -25.57 93.14
N GLU A 28 52.22 -25.59 92.85
CA GLU A 28 52.87 -26.55 91.93
C GLU A 28 52.70 -28.02 92.36
N GLY A 29 52.59 -28.26 93.67
CA GLY A 29 52.39 -29.59 94.23
C GLY A 29 50.96 -30.15 94.14
N LEU A 30 49.97 -29.38 93.69
CA LEU A 30 48.61 -29.88 93.51
C LEU A 30 48.53 -30.85 92.30
N THR A 31 47.59 -31.79 92.33
CA THR A 31 47.25 -32.59 91.15
C THR A 31 46.13 -31.93 90.36
N ARG A 32 45.95 -32.31 89.09
CA ARG A 32 44.84 -31.85 88.24
C ARG A 32 43.48 -31.98 88.94
N THR A 33 43.22 -33.14 89.55
CA THR A 33 41.96 -33.42 90.25
C THR A 33 41.79 -32.56 91.50
N GLN A 34 42.88 -32.28 92.21
CA GLN A 34 42.85 -31.40 93.38
C GLN A 34 42.56 -29.95 93.01
N VAL A 35 43.14 -29.43 91.92
CA VAL A 35 42.84 -28.07 91.42
C VAL A 35 41.36 -27.95 91.02
N GLY A 36 40.81 -28.95 90.32
CA GLY A 36 39.38 -28.99 90.01
C GLY A 36 38.44 -29.14 91.20
N ALA A 37 38.96 -29.52 92.37
CA ALA A 37 38.18 -29.69 93.59
C ALA A 37 38.15 -28.44 94.49
N LEU A 38 38.99 -27.42 94.22
CA LEU A 38 38.91 -26.14 94.94
C LEU A 38 37.53 -25.49 94.75
N SER A 39 36.94 -24.92 95.79
CA SER A 39 35.68 -24.18 95.63
C SER A 39 35.90 -22.89 94.83
N ASP A 40 34.86 -22.38 94.17
CA ASP A 40 34.94 -21.11 93.42
C ASP A 40 35.42 -19.95 94.33
N SER A 41 34.96 -19.91 95.59
CA SER A 41 35.44 -18.94 96.59
C SER A 41 36.92 -19.10 96.94
N ALA A 42 37.45 -20.33 96.92
CA ALA A 42 38.87 -20.60 97.14
C ALA A 42 39.73 -20.22 95.92
N ILE A 43 39.19 -20.38 94.71
CA ILE A 43 39.82 -19.91 93.47
C ILE A 43 39.92 -18.38 93.46
N GLY A 44 38.86 -17.68 93.89
CA GLY A 44 38.81 -16.22 93.84
C GLY A 44 39.75 -15.47 94.80
N VAL A 45 40.35 -16.15 95.77
CA VAL A 45 41.37 -15.57 96.67
C VAL A 45 42.80 -15.79 96.21
N LEU A 46 43.03 -16.54 95.11
CA LEU A 46 44.36 -16.76 94.55
C LEU A 46 44.91 -15.50 93.89
N ASN A 47 46.17 -15.15 94.21
CA ASN A 47 46.87 -14.04 93.57
C ASN A 47 47.59 -14.47 92.27
N ALA A 48 48.04 -13.50 91.47
CA ALA A 48 48.69 -13.74 90.18
C ALA A 48 49.91 -14.69 90.27
N THR A 49 50.72 -14.56 91.31
CA THR A 49 51.90 -15.41 91.53
C THR A 49 51.50 -16.86 91.84
N GLN A 50 50.43 -17.07 92.62
CA GLN A 50 49.91 -18.40 92.93
C GLN A 50 49.28 -19.05 91.70
N VAL A 51 48.60 -18.27 90.86
CA VAL A 51 48.01 -18.80 89.62
C VAL A 51 49.09 -19.12 88.60
N SER A 52 50.09 -18.27 88.40
CA SER A 52 51.21 -18.57 87.47
C SER A 52 52.05 -19.79 87.91
N ALA A 53 52.05 -20.14 89.20
CA ALA A 53 52.67 -21.38 89.70
C ALA A 53 51.89 -22.66 89.32
N LEU A 54 50.66 -22.57 88.81
CA LEU A 54 49.94 -23.73 88.30
C LEU A 54 50.49 -24.17 86.94
N THR A 55 50.88 -25.43 86.84
CA THR A 55 51.31 -26.07 85.60
C THR A 55 50.17 -26.24 84.59
N SER A 56 50.49 -26.38 83.31
CA SER A 56 49.52 -26.69 82.23
C SER A 56 48.69 -27.95 82.51
N THR A 57 49.25 -28.95 83.20
CA THR A 57 48.52 -30.17 83.60
C THR A 57 47.49 -29.90 84.69
N GLN A 58 47.83 -29.05 85.66
CA GLN A 58 46.94 -28.66 86.75
C GLN A 58 45.79 -27.77 86.27
N VAL A 59 46.11 -26.80 85.40
CA VAL A 59 45.14 -25.87 84.80
C VAL A 59 44.05 -26.58 84.00
N LYS A 60 44.36 -27.72 83.35
CA LYS A 60 43.35 -28.60 82.72
C LYS A 60 42.33 -29.19 83.70
N GLY A 61 42.58 -29.07 85.00
CA GLY A 61 41.69 -29.49 86.09
C GLY A 61 40.64 -28.45 86.44
N LEU A 62 40.83 -27.18 86.07
CA LEU A 62 39.87 -26.12 86.33
C LEU A 62 38.53 -26.40 85.63
N THR A 63 37.44 -26.24 86.35
CA THR A 63 36.09 -26.37 85.80
C THR A 63 35.60 -25.04 85.22
N ALA A 64 34.55 -25.09 84.41
CA ALA A 64 33.95 -23.89 83.83
C ALA A 64 33.33 -22.94 84.89
N THR A 65 33.00 -23.42 86.10
CA THR A 65 32.47 -22.54 87.18
C THR A 65 33.60 -21.83 87.93
N GLN A 66 34.78 -22.45 88.00
CA GLN A 66 35.93 -21.90 88.69
C GLN A 66 36.59 -20.73 87.93
N ILE A 67 36.58 -20.77 86.59
CA ILE A 67 37.29 -19.78 85.77
C ILE A 67 36.76 -18.34 85.93
N PRO A 68 35.44 -18.08 85.95
CA PRO A 68 34.90 -16.77 86.30
C PRO A 68 35.23 -16.31 87.71
N ALA A 69 35.58 -17.23 88.63
CA ALA A 69 35.78 -16.90 90.03
C ALA A 69 37.16 -16.27 90.31
N PHE A 70 38.14 -16.42 89.40
CA PHE A 70 39.43 -15.72 89.52
C PHE A 70 39.24 -14.20 89.50
N ALA A 71 40.14 -13.48 90.19
CA ALA A 71 40.13 -12.02 90.17
C ALA A 71 40.18 -11.48 88.72
N GLN A 72 39.34 -10.49 88.40
CA GLN A 72 39.16 -9.99 87.03
C GLN A 72 40.42 -9.36 86.41
N ASN A 73 41.41 -8.99 87.23
CA ASN A 73 42.71 -8.45 86.79
C ASN A 73 43.81 -9.53 86.66
N LEU A 74 43.48 -10.79 86.93
CA LEU A 74 44.42 -11.90 86.84
C LEU A 74 44.60 -12.35 85.39
N LEU A 75 45.85 -12.59 85.01
CA LEU A 75 46.23 -13.09 83.70
C LEU A 75 46.76 -14.51 83.81
N PHE A 76 46.16 -15.43 83.06
CA PHE A 76 46.79 -16.70 82.76
C PHE A 76 47.98 -16.47 81.82
N ASP A 77 49.06 -17.21 82.02
CA ASP A 77 50.19 -17.17 81.10
C ASP A 77 49.91 -17.97 79.81
N VAL A 78 50.83 -17.87 78.85
CA VAL A 78 50.73 -18.50 77.53
C VAL A 78 50.58 -20.03 77.62
N ASP A 79 51.37 -20.69 78.47
CA ASP A 79 51.37 -22.14 78.62
C ASP A 79 50.07 -22.64 79.28
N GLN A 80 49.54 -21.85 80.21
CA GLN A 80 48.26 -22.12 80.87
C GLN A 80 47.09 -21.99 79.89
N LEU A 81 47.06 -20.91 79.10
CA LEU A 81 46.01 -20.70 78.09
C LEU A 81 46.04 -21.77 76.99
N GLN A 82 47.22 -22.21 76.55
CA GLN A 82 47.35 -23.34 75.63
C GLN A 82 46.79 -24.65 76.20
N ALA A 83 46.78 -24.79 77.53
CA ALA A 83 46.25 -25.97 78.19
C ALA A 83 44.72 -26.00 78.30
N PHE A 84 44.04 -24.85 78.14
CA PHE A 84 42.59 -24.76 78.27
C PHE A 84 41.84 -25.54 77.18
N SER A 85 40.74 -26.19 77.54
CA SER A 85 39.74 -26.69 76.61
C SER A 85 38.82 -25.57 76.10
N GLY A 86 38.05 -25.82 75.02
CA GLY A 86 37.05 -24.87 74.53
C GLY A 86 36.00 -24.49 75.59
N ALA A 87 35.59 -25.42 76.45
CA ALA A 87 34.67 -25.15 77.55
C ALA A 87 35.28 -24.21 78.61
N GLN A 88 36.58 -24.34 78.86
CA GLN A 88 37.31 -23.48 79.81
C GLN A 88 37.53 -22.07 79.23
N LEU A 89 37.86 -21.96 77.94
CA LEU A 89 37.93 -20.65 77.28
C LEU A 89 36.55 -19.97 77.24
N ASN A 90 35.49 -20.74 76.96
CA ASN A 90 34.11 -20.25 77.05
C ASN A 90 33.66 -19.94 78.48
N ALA A 91 34.45 -20.25 79.51
CA ALA A 91 34.14 -19.83 80.87
C ALA A 91 34.77 -18.48 81.22
N LEU A 92 35.68 -17.94 80.40
CA LEU A 92 36.23 -16.61 80.64
C LEU A 92 35.15 -15.54 80.50
N THR A 93 35.18 -14.58 81.43
CA THR A 93 34.33 -13.39 81.37
C THR A 93 34.82 -12.41 80.30
N SER A 94 33.96 -11.50 79.83
CA SER A 94 34.35 -10.44 78.89
C SER A 94 35.49 -9.57 79.41
N THR A 95 35.53 -9.29 80.72
CA THR A 95 36.62 -8.54 81.35
C THR A 95 37.94 -9.30 81.32
N GLN A 96 37.93 -10.62 81.51
CA GLN A 96 39.15 -11.44 81.43
C GLN A 96 39.62 -11.58 79.98
N LEU A 97 38.68 -11.76 79.03
CA LEU A 97 38.99 -11.80 77.60
C LEU A 97 39.61 -10.49 77.11
N ALA A 98 39.09 -9.33 77.53
CA ALA A 98 39.63 -8.00 77.17
C ALA A 98 41.07 -7.74 77.68
N LYS A 99 41.64 -8.64 78.49
CA LYS A 99 43.02 -8.56 78.97
C LYS A 99 43.99 -9.46 78.20
N LEU A 100 43.50 -10.30 77.29
CA LEU A 100 44.37 -11.09 76.43
C LEU A 100 45.04 -10.17 75.41
N ASP A 101 46.36 -10.04 75.52
CA ASP A 101 47.20 -9.35 74.54
C ASP A 101 47.48 -10.23 73.32
N ALA A 102 48.18 -9.67 72.33
CA ALA A 102 48.45 -10.35 71.07
C ALA A 102 49.22 -11.67 71.26
N ASP A 103 50.20 -11.70 72.16
CA ASP A 103 51.00 -12.90 72.45
C ASP A 103 50.13 -14.03 73.02
N ARG A 104 49.23 -13.71 73.97
CA ARG A 104 48.30 -14.70 74.54
C ARG A 104 47.26 -15.18 73.55
N LEU A 105 46.74 -14.29 72.71
CA LEU A 105 45.77 -14.67 71.67
C LEU A 105 46.43 -15.56 70.61
N GLN A 106 47.63 -15.22 70.14
CA GLN A 106 48.36 -16.04 69.15
C GLN A 106 48.86 -17.36 69.73
N ALA A 107 49.08 -17.45 71.03
CA ALA A 107 49.40 -18.70 71.70
C ALA A 107 48.26 -19.73 71.66
N LEU A 108 46.99 -19.29 71.60
CA LEU A 108 45.85 -20.20 71.50
C LEU A 108 45.87 -20.95 70.16
N SER A 109 45.60 -22.26 70.19
CA SER A 109 45.45 -23.02 68.95
C SER A 109 44.23 -22.56 68.15
N ALA A 110 44.26 -22.77 66.84
CA ALA A 110 43.13 -22.45 65.96
C ALA A 110 41.85 -23.23 66.35
N ILE A 111 42.00 -24.44 66.89
CA ILE A 111 40.88 -25.24 67.43
C ILE A 111 40.28 -24.57 68.67
N GLN A 112 41.11 -24.02 69.56
CA GLN A 112 40.65 -23.31 70.76
C GLN A 112 39.87 -22.04 70.40
N ILE A 113 40.38 -21.25 69.45
CA ILE A 113 39.68 -20.06 68.94
C ILE A 113 38.36 -20.45 68.25
N GLY A 114 38.37 -21.47 67.39
CA GLY A 114 37.17 -21.97 66.72
C GLY A 114 36.12 -22.59 67.67
N ALA A 115 36.53 -23.05 68.85
CA ALA A 115 35.63 -23.58 69.88
C ALA A 115 34.98 -22.49 70.75
N MET A 116 35.40 -21.22 70.63
CA MET A 116 34.74 -20.12 71.33
C MET A 116 33.31 -19.93 70.79
N ASP A 117 32.32 -19.88 71.67
CA ASP A 117 30.97 -19.59 71.21
C ASP A 117 30.79 -18.10 70.85
N ALA A 118 29.67 -17.79 70.18
CA ALA A 118 29.40 -16.45 69.65
C ALA A 118 29.51 -15.37 70.73
N THR A 119 29.01 -15.62 71.94
CA THR A 119 29.01 -14.62 73.03
C THR A 119 30.43 -14.26 73.47
N ARG A 120 31.31 -15.24 73.57
CA ARG A 120 32.70 -15.01 74.00
C ARG A 120 33.53 -14.45 72.86
N PHE A 121 33.25 -14.88 71.63
CA PHE A 121 33.91 -14.33 70.46
C PHE A 121 33.61 -12.83 70.29
N THR A 122 32.35 -12.41 70.44
CA THR A 122 31.95 -10.98 70.39
C THR A 122 32.43 -10.15 71.58
N ALA A 123 33.01 -10.77 72.60
CA ALA A 123 33.62 -10.06 73.72
C ALA A 123 35.07 -9.63 73.44
N LEU A 124 35.68 -10.13 72.35
CA LEU A 124 36.95 -9.65 71.84
C LEU A 124 36.74 -8.30 71.14
N ASP A 125 37.66 -7.36 71.32
CA ASP A 125 37.67 -6.13 70.54
C ASP A 125 38.35 -6.31 69.16
N ALA A 126 38.25 -5.30 68.31
CA ALA A 126 38.82 -5.32 66.95
C ALA A 126 40.35 -5.49 66.94
N THR A 127 41.06 -4.97 67.95
CA THR A 127 42.53 -5.13 68.06
C THR A 127 42.88 -6.57 68.42
N GLN A 128 42.09 -7.20 69.28
CA GLN A 128 42.24 -8.60 69.65
C GLN A 128 41.92 -9.53 68.48
N ILE A 129 40.85 -9.26 67.73
CA ILE A 129 40.53 -10.00 66.49
C ILE A 129 41.66 -9.81 65.46
N ALA A 130 42.18 -8.59 65.33
CA ALA A 130 43.33 -8.29 64.48
C ALA A 130 44.66 -8.84 65.01
N ALA A 131 44.75 -9.35 66.24
CA ALA A 131 45.94 -10.04 66.73
C ALA A 131 45.98 -11.52 66.33
N LEU A 132 44.83 -12.13 65.96
CA LEU A 132 44.76 -13.53 65.55
C LEU A 132 45.62 -13.81 64.31
N SER A 133 46.30 -14.96 64.30
CA SER A 133 47.06 -15.47 63.15
C SER A 133 46.13 -15.89 62.00
N THR A 134 46.69 -15.99 60.80
CA THR A 134 45.98 -16.49 59.60
C THR A 134 45.42 -17.90 59.80
N THR A 135 46.16 -18.78 60.50
CA THR A 135 45.69 -20.14 60.83
C THR A 135 44.49 -20.12 61.78
N GLN A 136 44.49 -19.22 62.76
CA GLN A 136 43.35 -19.07 63.69
C GLN A 136 42.12 -18.51 62.97
N LEU A 137 42.31 -17.47 62.14
CA LEU A 137 41.24 -16.89 61.33
C LEU A 137 40.62 -17.90 60.37
N ALA A 138 41.44 -18.75 59.72
CA ALA A 138 40.95 -19.79 58.82
C ALA A 138 40.12 -20.89 59.51
N GLN A 139 40.16 -21.00 60.85
CA GLN A 139 39.36 -21.96 61.64
C GLN A 139 38.12 -21.35 62.29
N LEU A 140 37.87 -20.05 62.12
CA LEU A 140 36.64 -19.45 62.62
C LEU A 140 35.41 -20.08 61.98
N THR A 141 34.38 -20.30 62.78
CA THR A 141 33.09 -20.79 62.30
C THR A 141 32.33 -19.70 61.55
N THR A 142 31.37 -20.08 60.72
CA THR A 142 30.51 -19.11 60.02
C THR A 142 29.70 -18.26 61.00
N THR A 143 29.35 -18.77 62.17
CA THR A 143 28.69 -18.02 63.24
C THR A 143 29.60 -16.93 63.83
N GLN A 144 30.89 -17.23 64.02
CA GLN A 144 31.86 -16.25 64.50
C GLN A 144 32.12 -15.16 63.44
N ILE A 145 32.26 -15.55 62.17
CA ILE A 145 32.41 -14.59 61.06
C ILE A 145 31.16 -13.72 60.89
N ALA A 146 29.96 -14.30 61.05
CA ALA A 146 28.70 -13.56 61.01
C ALA A 146 28.55 -12.54 62.16
N ALA A 147 29.35 -12.69 63.23
CA ALA A 147 29.36 -11.81 64.38
C ALA A 147 30.40 -10.69 64.29
N PHE A 148 31.18 -10.61 63.20
CA PHE A 148 32.10 -9.50 62.97
C PHE A 148 31.36 -8.17 62.87
N SER A 149 32.08 -7.09 63.15
CA SER A 149 31.69 -5.71 62.92
C SER A 149 32.51 -5.08 61.80
N ALA A 150 32.09 -3.88 61.36
CA ALA A 150 32.86 -3.08 60.40
C ALA A 150 34.29 -2.78 60.92
N THR A 151 34.41 -2.47 62.21
CA THR A 151 35.70 -2.16 62.86
C THR A 151 36.62 -3.38 62.88
N ASP A 152 36.08 -4.59 63.09
CA ASP A 152 36.88 -5.82 63.06
C ASP A 152 37.52 -6.02 61.68
N LEU A 153 36.74 -5.84 60.61
CA LEU A 153 37.26 -5.92 59.23
C LEU A 153 38.24 -4.79 58.91
N GLU A 154 38.06 -3.62 59.52
CA GLU A 154 38.93 -2.46 59.31
C GLU A 154 40.31 -2.63 59.94
N GLU A 155 40.44 -3.39 61.02
CA GLU A 155 41.72 -3.69 61.67
C GLU A 155 42.44 -4.91 61.06
N LEU A 156 41.73 -5.77 60.32
CA LEU A 156 42.36 -6.90 59.63
C LEU A 156 43.24 -6.45 58.45
N SER A 157 44.44 -7.02 58.38
CA SER A 157 45.33 -6.84 57.23
C SER A 157 44.83 -7.58 55.99
N ALA A 158 45.30 -7.16 54.81
CA ALA A 158 44.99 -7.81 53.54
C ALA A 158 45.34 -9.32 53.52
N GLU A 159 46.46 -9.70 54.13
CA GLU A 159 46.88 -11.10 54.27
C GLU A 159 45.90 -11.92 55.13
N LYS A 160 45.37 -11.31 56.20
CA LYS A 160 44.38 -11.95 57.07
C LYS A 160 43.05 -12.15 56.37
N ILE A 161 42.60 -11.16 55.60
CA ILE A 161 41.41 -11.29 54.75
C ILE A 161 41.62 -12.40 53.70
N ALA A 162 42.80 -12.48 53.06
CA ALA A 162 43.13 -13.54 52.11
C ALA A 162 43.16 -14.95 52.74
N SER A 163 43.44 -15.06 54.05
CA SER A 163 43.46 -16.34 54.76
C SER A 163 42.07 -16.94 55.07
N LEU A 164 41.01 -16.14 54.95
CA LEU A 164 39.64 -16.61 55.16
C LEU A 164 39.23 -17.59 54.05
N THR A 165 38.49 -18.63 54.40
CA THR A 165 37.93 -19.57 53.42
C THR A 165 36.76 -18.95 52.66
N GLY A 166 36.45 -19.45 51.47
CA GLY A 166 35.28 -19.00 50.72
C GLY A 166 33.94 -19.19 51.48
N THR A 167 33.84 -20.20 52.34
CA THR A 167 32.67 -20.40 53.21
C THR A 167 32.56 -19.31 54.27
N GLN A 168 33.69 -18.88 54.86
CA GLN A 168 33.72 -17.76 55.79
C GLN A 168 33.36 -16.45 55.08
N ILE A 169 33.93 -16.19 53.90
CA ILE A 169 33.56 -15.02 53.08
C ILE A 169 32.06 -15.01 52.78
N SER A 170 31.45 -16.15 52.40
CA SER A 170 30.01 -16.23 52.16
C SER A 170 29.13 -16.04 53.41
N ALA A 171 29.70 -16.22 54.60
CA ALA A 171 29.01 -16.03 55.89
C ALA A 171 29.09 -14.58 56.40
N LEU A 172 29.92 -13.73 55.79
CA LEU A 172 30.00 -12.33 56.16
C LEU A 172 28.66 -11.61 55.84
N PRO A 173 28.06 -10.87 56.78
CA PRO A 173 26.85 -10.09 56.52
C PRO A 173 27.06 -9.12 55.34
N ALA A 174 26.08 -9.02 54.45
CA ALA A 174 26.21 -8.25 53.21
C ALA A 174 26.43 -6.75 53.46
N ASP A 175 25.89 -6.22 54.56
CA ASP A 175 26.08 -4.85 55.03
C ASP A 175 27.50 -4.54 55.52
N LEU A 176 28.31 -5.57 55.80
CA LEU A 176 29.73 -5.41 56.18
C LEU A 176 30.69 -5.54 55.00
N VAL A 177 30.25 -6.08 53.87
CA VAL A 177 31.07 -6.19 52.65
C VAL A 177 31.61 -4.82 52.17
N PRO A 178 30.87 -3.70 52.26
CA PRO A 178 31.40 -2.36 51.99
C PRO A 178 32.63 -1.94 52.83
N SER A 179 32.85 -2.54 54.00
CA SER A 179 34.03 -2.26 54.85
C SER A 179 35.33 -2.87 54.30
N LEU A 180 35.23 -3.86 53.39
CA LEU A 180 36.36 -4.40 52.64
C LEU A 180 36.81 -3.38 51.57
N GLN A 181 37.73 -2.50 51.95
CA GLN A 181 38.25 -1.44 51.08
C GLN A 181 39.74 -1.60 50.78
N GLY A 182 40.18 -0.98 49.68
CA GLY A 182 41.58 -0.93 49.27
C GLY A 182 42.22 -2.32 49.14
N ALA A 183 43.40 -2.49 49.73
CA ALA A 183 44.18 -3.73 49.65
C ALA A 183 43.45 -4.97 50.20
N ARG A 184 42.46 -4.80 51.10
CA ARG A 184 41.67 -5.93 51.63
C ARG A 184 40.76 -6.56 50.59
N LEU A 185 40.08 -5.72 49.80
CA LEU A 185 39.21 -6.22 48.73
C LEU A 185 40.03 -6.85 47.61
N SER A 186 41.14 -6.20 47.23
CA SER A 186 42.06 -6.73 46.20
C SER A 186 42.82 -7.98 46.63
N ALA A 187 42.87 -8.29 47.93
CA ALA A 187 43.48 -9.52 48.45
C ALA A 187 42.54 -10.73 48.42
N LEU A 188 41.24 -10.55 48.13
CA LEU A 188 40.35 -11.68 47.92
C LEU A 188 40.76 -12.46 46.67
N SER A 189 41.00 -13.75 46.83
CA SER A 189 41.23 -14.67 45.74
C SER A 189 39.97 -14.84 44.88
N THR A 190 40.16 -15.29 43.63
CA THR A 190 39.04 -15.64 42.74
C THR A 190 38.12 -16.70 43.34
N THR A 191 38.67 -17.65 44.12
CA THR A 191 37.87 -18.68 44.82
C THR A 191 37.00 -18.07 45.92
N GLN A 192 37.52 -17.10 46.68
CA GLN A 192 36.72 -16.38 47.68
C GLN A 192 35.64 -15.53 47.02
N LEU A 193 36.00 -14.79 45.98
CA LEU A 193 35.09 -13.96 45.20
C LEU A 193 33.94 -14.80 44.61
N GLN A 194 34.22 -15.96 44.01
CA GLN A 194 33.21 -16.89 43.48
C GLN A 194 32.27 -17.48 44.55
N ARG A 195 32.65 -17.42 45.83
CA ARG A 195 31.83 -17.91 46.95
C ARG A 195 30.96 -16.83 47.58
N MET A 196 31.17 -15.55 47.22
CA MET A 196 30.27 -14.48 47.63
C MET A 196 28.84 -14.73 47.15
N THR A 197 27.85 -14.40 47.97
CA THR A 197 26.45 -14.47 47.58
C THR A 197 26.06 -13.30 46.67
N ALA A 198 24.96 -13.43 45.94
CA ALA A 198 24.40 -12.34 45.14
C ALA A 198 24.17 -11.06 45.98
N THR A 199 23.67 -11.20 47.21
CA THR A 199 23.42 -10.07 48.12
C THR A 199 24.70 -9.37 48.53
N GLN A 200 25.78 -10.14 48.76
CA GLN A 200 27.09 -9.56 49.08
C GLN A 200 27.69 -8.80 47.89
N VAL A 201 27.55 -9.32 46.67
CA VAL A 201 28.02 -8.63 45.46
C VAL A 201 27.18 -7.38 45.20
N ALA A 202 25.87 -7.44 45.35
CA ALA A 202 24.97 -6.29 45.22
C ALA A 202 25.27 -5.18 46.25
N ALA A 203 25.79 -5.54 47.44
CA ALA A 203 26.15 -4.57 48.47
C ALA A 203 27.46 -3.79 48.18
N LEU A 204 28.32 -4.28 47.27
CA LEU A 204 29.55 -3.57 46.91
C LEU A 204 29.25 -2.18 46.31
N SER A 205 29.98 -1.16 46.73
CA SER A 205 29.90 0.15 46.09
C SER A 205 30.43 0.14 44.66
N THR A 206 30.09 1.16 43.86
CA THR A 206 30.62 1.34 42.51
C THR A 206 32.15 1.47 42.50
N THR A 207 32.74 2.12 43.50
CA THR A 207 34.20 2.20 43.67
C THR A 207 34.83 0.82 43.88
N GLN A 208 34.20 -0.03 44.70
CA GLN A 208 34.67 -1.38 44.96
C GLN A 208 34.57 -2.27 43.72
N ILE A 209 33.43 -2.22 43.00
CA ILE A 209 33.27 -2.93 41.73
C ILE A 209 34.34 -2.49 40.72
N LYS A 210 34.56 -1.18 40.57
CA LYS A 210 35.62 -0.66 39.70
C LYS A 210 37.01 -1.15 40.09
N SER A 211 37.30 -1.28 41.39
CA SER A 211 38.62 -1.73 41.88
C SER A 211 38.90 -3.22 41.66
N LEU A 212 37.86 -4.05 41.50
CA LEU A 212 38.00 -5.48 41.19
C LEU A 212 38.51 -5.69 39.76
N GLY A 213 38.19 -4.80 38.82
CA GLY A 213 38.66 -4.86 37.44
C GLY A 213 38.41 -6.22 36.79
N ASP A 214 39.44 -6.79 36.16
CA ASP A 214 39.34 -8.03 35.40
C ASP A 214 38.92 -9.25 36.23
N THR A 215 39.10 -9.23 37.56
CA THR A 215 38.67 -10.33 38.45
C THR A 215 37.16 -10.55 38.42
N LEU A 216 36.36 -9.54 38.02
CA LEU A 216 34.92 -9.66 37.82
C LEU A 216 34.56 -10.73 36.78
N THR A 217 35.40 -10.93 35.76
CA THR A 217 35.16 -11.93 34.70
C THR A 217 35.20 -13.36 35.23
N ALA A 218 35.84 -13.59 36.39
CA ALA A 218 35.91 -14.89 37.05
C ALA A 218 34.69 -15.19 37.93
N LEU A 219 33.77 -14.24 38.15
CA LEU A 219 32.56 -14.45 38.94
C LEU A 219 31.53 -15.33 38.20
N GLY A 220 30.64 -15.99 38.94
CA GLY A 220 29.55 -16.78 38.37
C GLY A 220 28.38 -15.94 37.88
N ASP A 221 27.52 -16.54 37.06
CA ASP A 221 26.32 -15.91 36.49
C ASP A 221 25.42 -15.24 37.55
N THR A 222 25.19 -15.92 38.68
CA THR A 222 24.35 -15.41 39.78
C THR A 222 24.93 -14.13 40.41
N GLN A 223 26.25 -13.99 40.42
CA GLN A 223 26.94 -12.86 41.03
C GLN A 223 26.95 -11.66 40.09
N ILE A 224 27.29 -11.90 38.81
CA ILE A 224 27.17 -10.87 37.77
C ILE A 224 25.72 -10.41 37.65
N GLY A 225 24.76 -11.33 37.69
CA GLY A 225 23.32 -11.03 37.65
C GLY A 225 22.82 -10.14 38.80
N ALA A 226 23.55 -10.09 39.91
CA ALA A 226 23.22 -9.27 41.08
C ALA A 226 23.67 -7.80 40.96
N LEU A 227 24.47 -7.46 39.94
CA LEU A 227 24.92 -6.09 39.71
C LEU A 227 23.74 -5.17 39.37
N SER A 228 23.65 -4.06 40.08
CA SER A 228 22.75 -2.94 39.77
C SER A 228 23.21 -2.17 38.53
N SER A 229 22.34 -1.33 37.96
CA SER A 229 22.69 -0.45 36.84
C SER A 229 23.90 0.44 37.14
N ALA A 230 23.99 0.98 38.37
CA ALA A 230 25.10 1.84 38.79
C ALA A 230 26.43 1.09 38.84
N GLN A 231 26.41 -0.17 39.28
CA GLN A 231 27.61 -1.03 39.32
C GLN A 231 28.01 -1.49 37.92
N THR A 232 27.06 -1.85 37.06
CA THR A 232 27.33 -2.19 35.66
C THR A 232 27.91 -1.00 34.89
N GLY A 233 27.44 0.22 35.16
CA GLY A 233 27.91 1.42 34.47
C GLY A 233 29.33 1.88 34.82
N VAL A 234 29.96 1.32 35.85
CA VAL A 234 31.38 1.58 36.18
C VAL A 234 32.34 0.49 35.72
N LEU A 235 31.84 -0.56 35.06
CA LEU A 235 32.68 -1.57 34.42
C LEU A 235 33.51 -0.93 33.31
N SER A 236 34.73 -1.43 33.07
CA SER A 236 35.54 -1.02 31.92
C SER A 236 35.10 -1.78 30.67
N ASP A 237 35.44 -1.25 29.49
CA ASP A 237 35.19 -1.93 28.22
C ASP A 237 35.87 -3.31 28.17
N ALA A 238 37.06 -3.45 28.76
CA ALA A 238 37.77 -4.72 28.86
C ALA A 238 37.02 -5.75 29.72
N VAL A 239 36.44 -5.33 30.85
CA VAL A 239 35.64 -6.22 31.71
C VAL A 239 34.39 -6.67 30.96
N VAL A 240 33.66 -5.75 30.33
CA VAL A 240 32.45 -6.10 29.55
C VAL A 240 32.81 -7.04 28.40
N ALA A 241 33.89 -6.79 27.67
CA ALA A 241 34.36 -7.68 26.60
C ALA A 241 34.79 -9.07 27.11
N GLY A 242 35.27 -9.15 28.36
CA GLY A 242 35.66 -10.41 29.01
C GLY A 242 34.51 -11.23 29.58
N LEU A 243 33.30 -10.67 29.71
CA LEU A 243 32.12 -11.42 30.16
C LEU A 243 31.67 -12.43 29.11
N THR A 244 31.28 -13.61 29.55
CA THR A 244 30.63 -14.62 28.71
C THR A 244 29.20 -14.21 28.37
N GLY A 245 28.63 -14.81 27.31
CA GLY A 245 27.21 -14.62 26.99
C GLY A 245 26.27 -15.05 28.12
N ALA A 246 26.62 -16.08 28.89
CA ALA A 246 25.83 -16.51 30.05
C ALA A 246 25.82 -15.46 31.17
N GLN A 247 26.98 -14.88 31.48
CA GLN A 247 27.10 -13.81 32.49
C GLN A 247 26.31 -12.56 32.08
N LEU A 248 26.41 -12.10 30.82
CA LEU A 248 25.58 -10.99 30.33
C LEU A 248 24.09 -11.33 30.31
N GLY A 249 23.72 -12.55 29.92
CA GLY A 249 22.34 -13.05 29.97
C GLY A 249 21.76 -13.23 31.38
N ALA A 250 22.63 -13.25 32.40
CA ALA A 250 22.25 -13.30 33.81
C ALA A 250 21.94 -11.93 34.40
N LEU A 251 22.46 -10.84 33.83
CA LEU A 251 22.11 -9.48 34.24
C LEU A 251 20.60 -9.25 34.22
N SER A 252 20.09 -8.60 35.25
CA SER A 252 18.72 -8.09 35.20
C SER A 252 18.56 -7.06 34.07
N THR A 253 17.33 -6.80 33.64
CA THR A 253 17.03 -5.75 32.66
C THR A 253 17.53 -4.38 33.13
N GLN A 254 17.45 -4.12 34.44
CA GLN A 254 17.98 -2.90 35.06
C GLN A 254 19.51 -2.91 35.11
N GLY A 255 20.12 -4.05 35.44
CA GLY A 255 21.59 -4.19 35.42
C GLY A 255 22.16 -3.89 34.04
N LEU A 256 21.54 -4.42 32.99
CA LEU A 256 21.99 -4.22 31.61
C LEU A 256 21.84 -2.77 31.13
N SER A 257 20.82 -2.03 31.59
CA SER A 257 20.65 -0.61 31.25
C SER A 257 21.74 0.30 31.83
N GLY A 258 22.63 -0.25 32.68
CA GLY A 258 23.83 0.44 33.14
C GLY A 258 24.95 0.50 32.10
N LEU A 259 24.93 -0.36 31.07
CA LEU A 259 25.97 -0.36 30.04
C LEU A 259 25.95 0.92 29.21
N SER A 260 27.14 1.46 28.94
CA SER A 260 27.31 2.60 28.05
C SER A 260 27.07 2.22 26.59
N ALA A 261 26.82 3.23 25.75
CA ALA A 261 26.74 3.10 24.30
C ALA A 261 27.96 2.37 23.72
N THR A 262 29.16 2.77 24.13
CA THR A 262 30.44 2.17 23.70
C THR A 262 30.58 0.71 24.12
N GLN A 263 30.14 0.36 25.34
CA GLN A 263 30.17 -1.03 25.82
C GLN A 263 29.22 -1.92 25.02
N VAL A 264 28.02 -1.42 24.69
CA VAL A 264 27.07 -2.15 23.85
C VAL A 264 27.60 -2.32 22.42
N ALA A 265 28.22 -1.28 21.85
CA ALA A 265 28.88 -1.34 20.55
C ALA A 265 30.01 -2.39 20.51
N GLY A 266 30.68 -2.64 21.64
CA GLY A 266 31.78 -3.60 21.78
C GLY A 266 31.37 -5.06 21.96
N LEU A 267 30.07 -5.38 22.09
CA LEU A 267 29.62 -6.74 22.36
C LEU A 267 29.90 -7.71 21.19
N THR A 268 30.41 -8.88 21.51
CA THR A 268 30.68 -9.96 20.53
C THR A 268 29.41 -10.74 20.17
N GLY A 269 29.42 -11.47 19.05
CA GLY A 269 28.29 -12.33 18.66
C GLY A 269 27.89 -13.35 19.73
N THR A 270 28.85 -13.91 20.46
CA THR A 270 28.56 -14.87 21.56
C THR A 270 27.88 -14.20 22.74
N GLN A 271 28.23 -12.95 23.03
CA GLN A 271 27.62 -12.16 24.08
C GLN A 271 26.19 -11.75 23.72
N LEU A 272 25.99 -11.34 22.46
CA LEU A 272 24.67 -11.02 21.93
C LEU A 272 23.75 -12.23 21.93
N ALA A 273 24.24 -13.41 21.55
CA ALA A 273 23.46 -14.65 21.60
C ALA A 273 23.02 -15.03 23.03
N GLY A 274 23.75 -14.59 24.05
CA GLY A 274 23.39 -14.79 25.46
C GLY A 274 22.29 -13.86 25.97
N LEU A 275 22.01 -12.74 25.29
CA LEU A 275 20.98 -11.78 25.71
C LEU A 275 19.58 -12.33 25.47
N LYS A 276 18.73 -12.25 26.49
CA LYS A 276 17.31 -12.62 26.38
C LYS A 276 16.52 -11.54 25.62
N PRO A 277 15.44 -11.91 24.92
CA PRO A 277 14.58 -10.94 24.24
C PRO A 277 14.04 -9.82 25.16
N THR A 278 13.75 -10.13 26.44
CA THR A 278 13.34 -9.13 27.44
C THR A 278 14.45 -8.16 27.84
N GLN A 279 15.71 -8.58 27.78
CA GLN A 279 16.87 -7.74 28.06
C GLN A 279 17.13 -6.77 26.91
N LEU A 280 17.03 -7.22 25.65
CA LEU A 280 17.17 -6.34 24.49
C LEU A 280 16.12 -5.23 24.47
N ARG A 281 14.86 -5.54 24.82
CA ARG A 281 13.80 -4.52 24.94
C ARG A 281 14.05 -3.49 26.04
N ALA A 282 14.87 -3.82 27.04
CA ALA A 282 15.21 -2.92 28.13
C ALA A 282 16.41 -2.01 27.83
N LEU A 283 17.14 -2.25 26.73
CA LEU A 283 18.18 -1.34 26.26
C LEU A 283 17.56 -0.01 25.82
N SER A 284 18.29 1.08 26.05
CA SER A 284 17.86 2.39 25.58
C SER A 284 17.99 2.52 24.07
N GLU A 285 17.27 3.45 23.45
CA GLU A 285 17.40 3.76 22.02
C GLU A 285 18.84 4.14 21.64
N ASN A 286 19.55 4.85 22.54
CA ASN A 286 20.98 5.16 22.34
C ASN A 286 21.85 3.89 22.34
N ASN A 287 21.53 2.86 23.13
CA ASN A 287 22.28 1.61 23.09
C ASN A 287 21.96 0.82 21.80
N LEU A 288 20.70 0.82 21.38
CA LEU A 288 20.26 0.12 20.17
C LEU A 288 20.89 0.75 18.90
N ALA A 289 20.98 2.08 18.85
CA ALA A 289 21.58 2.83 17.74
C ALA A 289 23.06 2.51 17.48
N GLU A 290 23.77 1.98 18.49
CA GLU A 290 25.21 1.67 18.42
C GLU A 290 25.49 0.27 17.85
N PHE A 291 24.46 -0.57 17.63
CA PHE A 291 24.67 -1.87 17.03
C PHE A 291 25.15 -1.74 15.57
N THR A 292 26.28 -2.37 15.30
CA THR A 292 26.85 -2.45 13.95
C THR A 292 26.08 -3.44 13.07
N ALA A 293 26.21 -3.30 11.75
CA ALA A 293 25.71 -4.30 10.80
C ALA A 293 26.19 -5.73 11.11
N ALA A 294 27.46 -5.89 11.51
CA ALA A 294 27.99 -7.21 11.84
C ALA A 294 27.25 -7.84 13.03
N GLN A 295 26.93 -7.04 14.06
CA GLN A 295 26.20 -7.48 15.25
C GLN A 295 24.73 -7.77 14.95
N MET A 296 24.07 -6.97 14.12
CA MET A 296 22.68 -7.21 13.73
C MET A 296 22.48 -8.57 13.02
N ARG A 297 23.46 -9.04 12.24
CA ARG A 297 23.43 -10.40 11.66
C ARG A 297 23.54 -11.52 12.69
N GLN A 298 23.99 -11.23 13.90
CA GLN A 298 24.10 -12.22 14.98
C GLN A 298 22.82 -12.33 15.82
N PHE A 299 21.84 -11.44 15.62
CA PHE A 299 20.58 -11.52 16.35
C PHE A 299 19.75 -12.71 15.89
N SER A 300 19.27 -13.48 16.86
CA SER A 300 18.26 -14.51 16.61
C SER A 300 16.91 -13.91 16.23
N THR A 301 16.07 -14.71 15.58
CA THR A 301 14.69 -14.34 15.24
C THR A 301 13.86 -13.96 16.47
N ALA A 302 14.04 -14.66 17.59
CA ALA A 302 13.36 -14.36 18.85
C ALA A 302 13.77 -12.98 19.41
N GLN A 303 15.05 -12.63 19.30
CA GLN A 303 15.57 -11.33 19.72
C GLN A 303 15.02 -10.20 18.86
N LEU A 304 15.06 -10.36 17.53
CA LEU A 304 14.51 -9.38 16.58
C LEU A 304 13.00 -9.18 16.79
N SER A 305 12.22 -10.25 16.90
CA SER A 305 10.76 -10.17 17.09
C SER A 305 10.32 -9.51 18.40
N ALA A 306 11.21 -9.41 19.39
CA ALA A 306 10.91 -8.83 20.69
C ALA A 306 11.24 -7.33 20.80
N LEU A 307 11.97 -6.77 19.83
CA LEU A 307 12.20 -5.33 19.75
C LEU A 307 10.87 -4.60 19.54
N SER A 308 10.68 -3.48 20.22
CA SER A 308 9.55 -2.60 19.92
C SER A 308 9.72 -1.94 18.55
N THR A 309 8.66 -1.35 18.00
CA THR A 309 8.75 -0.51 16.80
C THR A 309 9.72 0.66 16.99
N THR A 310 9.69 1.31 18.17
CA THR A 310 10.64 2.38 18.50
C THR A 310 12.08 1.89 18.59
N GLY A 311 12.30 0.70 19.18
CA GLY A 311 13.62 0.10 19.27
C GLY A 311 14.16 -0.28 17.90
N LEU A 312 13.33 -0.84 17.02
CA LEU A 312 13.71 -1.14 15.64
C LEU A 312 14.02 0.13 14.85
N ASN A 313 13.21 1.18 15.00
CA ASN A 313 13.40 2.46 14.29
C ASN A 313 14.56 3.30 14.88
N SER A 314 15.02 3.00 16.09
CA SER A 314 16.23 3.62 16.67
C SER A 314 17.52 3.05 16.09
N LEU A 315 17.45 1.92 15.38
CA LEU A 315 18.57 1.42 14.59
C LEU A 315 18.81 2.36 13.40
N ALA A 316 20.05 2.58 13.01
CA ALA A 316 20.36 3.42 11.86
C ALA A 316 19.77 2.83 10.55
N ALA A 317 19.28 3.69 9.66
CA ALA A 317 18.54 3.31 8.45
C ALA A 317 19.33 2.38 7.50
N ASP A 318 20.66 2.49 7.47
CA ASP A 318 21.55 1.63 6.69
C ASP A 318 21.61 0.17 7.20
N ARG A 319 20.98 -0.13 8.35
CA ARG A 319 21.08 -1.42 9.02
C ARG A 319 19.95 -2.39 8.72
N VAL A 320 18.82 -1.97 8.13
CA VAL A 320 17.76 -2.93 7.73
C VAL A 320 18.18 -3.74 6.49
N GLN A 321 19.10 -3.20 5.65
CA GLN A 321 19.75 -3.94 4.55
C GLN A 321 20.53 -5.17 4.98
N VAL A 322 20.86 -5.26 6.27
CA VAL A 322 21.78 -6.26 6.79
C VAL A 322 21.08 -7.58 7.09
N PHE A 323 19.75 -7.56 7.26
CA PHE A 323 18.95 -8.73 7.58
C PHE A 323 18.93 -9.74 6.44
N ASP A 324 19.15 -11.01 6.81
CA ASP A 324 18.89 -12.13 5.91
C ASP A 324 17.39 -12.45 5.81
N ALA A 325 17.04 -13.41 4.94
CA ALA A 325 15.67 -13.81 4.72
C ALA A 325 14.97 -14.38 5.98
N THR A 326 15.71 -15.06 6.85
CA THR A 326 15.17 -15.66 8.09
C THR A 326 14.89 -14.57 9.12
N GLN A 327 15.79 -13.59 9.23
CA GLN A 327 15.64 -12.44 10.12
C GLN A 327 14.49 -11.54 9.66
N LEU A 328 14.39 -11.26 8.35
CA LEU A 328 13.34 -10.39 7.82
C LEU A 328 11.94 -11.00 7.97
N THR A 329 11.79 -12.30 7.71
CA THR A 329 10.51 -13.00 7.89
C THR A 329 10.11 -13.19 9.36
N ALA A 330 11.07 -13.08 10.29
CA ALA A 330 10.80 -13.09 11.73
C ALA A 330 10.28 -11.77 12.29
N LEU A 331 10.43 -10.65 11.56
CA LEU A 331 9.84 -9.37 11.97
C LEU A 331 8.32 -9.48 11.98
N THR A 332 7.72 -9.01 13.07
CA THR A 332 6.26 -8.99 13.24
C THR A 332 5.61 -7.99 12.28
N THR A 333 4.31 -8.18 11.98
CA THR A 333 3.55 -7.22 11.17
C THR A 333 3.49 -5.84 11.82
N THR A 334 3.50 -5.75 13.15
CA THR A 334 3.58 -4.48 13.89
C THR A 334 4.91 -3.77 13.66
N GLN A 335 6.02 -4.51 13.66
CA GLN A 335 7.34 -3.96 13.35
C GLN A 335 7.43 -3.47 11.90
N ILE A 336 6.95 -4.28 10.95
CA ILE A 336 6.92 -3.92 9.53
C ILE A 336 6.03 -2.70 9.27
N ALA A 337 4.87 -2.60 9.93
CA ALA A 337 3.99 -1.43 9.82
C ALA A 337 4.61 -0.13 10.39
N GLY A 338 5.62 -0.25 11.25
CA GLY A 338 6.36 0.88 11.81
C GLY A 338 7.49 1.42 10.94
N LEU A 339 7.82 0.74 9.84
CA LEU A 339 8.82 1.18 8.87
C LEU A 339 8.34 2.40 8.08
N THR A 340 9.29 3.21 7.64
CA THR A 340 9.07 4.37 6.77
C THR A 340 9.30 4.02 5.30
N GLY A 341 8.94 4.94 4.39
CA GLY A 341 9.25 4.79 2.97
C GLY A 341 10.76 4.74 2.69
N ASP A 342 11.55 5.50 3.46
CA ASP A 342 13.02 5.52 3.34
C ASP A 342 13.63 4.18 3.77
N ASP A 343 13.12 3.57 4.84
CA ASP A 343 13.57 2.23 5.27
C ASP A 343 13.32 1.17 4.18
N LEU A 344 12.17 1.25 3.50
CA LEU A 344 11.81 0.30 2.45
C LEU A 344 12.58 0.55 1.15
N ALA A 345 12.97 1.81 0.88
CA ALA A 345 13.82 2.19 -0.25
C ALA A 345 15.24 1.61 -0.12
N GLU A 346 15.71 1.38 1.11
CA GLU A 346 16.99 0.73 1.37
C GLU A 346 16.92 -0.80 1.15
N PHE A 347 15.76 -1.45 1.10
CA PHE A 347 15.72 -2.91 0.93
C PHE A 347 16.30 -3.34 -0.42
N THR A 348 17.08 -4.42 -0.41
CA THR A 348 17.51 -5.07 -1.65
C THR A 348 16.34 -5.78 -2.34
N PRO A 349 16.39 -5.98 -3.67
CA PRO A 349 15.40 -6.80 -4.40
C PRO A 349 15.14 -8.17 -3.75
N THR A 350 16.20 -8.86 -3.30
CA THR A 350 16.10 -10.15 -2.61
C THR A 350 15.40 -10.08 -1.26
N GLN A 351 15.53 -8.97 -0.54
CA GLN A 351 14.80 -8.78 0.74
C GLN A 351 13.31 -8.52 0.49
N VAL A 352 12.97 -7.77 -0.56
CA VAL A 352 11.57 -7.56 -0.94
C VAL A 352 10.91 -8.86 -1.37
N GLU A 353 11.61 -9.71 -2.13
CA GLU A 353 11.10 -11.01 -2.59
C GLU A 353 10.70 -11.95 -1.43
N VAL A 354 11.46 -11.93 -0.31
CA VAL A 354 11.21 -12.82 0.84
C VAL A 354 10.20 -12.28 1.86
N LEU A 355 9.72 -11.04 1.71
CA LEU A 355 8.66 -10.50 2.58
C LEU A 355 7.39 -11.34 2.48
N ALA A 356 6.88 -11.80 3.62
CA ALA A 356 5.62 -12.53 3.67
C ALA A 356 4.45 -11.63 3.25
N THR A 357 3.40 -12.22 2.67
CA THR A 357 2.19 -11.48 2.26
C THR A 357 1.51 -10.78 3.43
N THR A 358 1.59 -11.34 4.64
CA THR A 358 1.09 -10.71 5.87
C THR A 358 1.90 -9.48 6.27
N GLN A 359 3.22 -9.48 6.03
CA GLN A 359 4.09 -8.33 6.26
C GLN A 359 3.80 -7.23 5.25
N LEU A 360 3.70 -7.56 3.95
CA LEU A 360 3.31 -6.60 2.93
C LEU A 360 1.93 -6.00 3.19
N ALA A 361 0.95 -6.80 3.62
CA ALA A 361 -0.38 -6.32 3.97
C ALA A 361 -0.41 -5.33 5.16
N ALA A 362 0.63 -5.35 6.00
CA ALA A 362 0.77 -4.43 7.12
C ALA A 362 1.30 -3.04 6.71
N LEU A 363 1.91 -2.92 5.53
CA LEU A 363 2.46 -1.67 5.03
C LEU A 363 1.37 -0.68 4.58
N SER A 364 1.54 0.59 4.93
CA SER A 364 0.68 1.66 4.42
C SER A 364 0.99 1.99 2.95
N PRO A 365 0.06 2.60 2.19
CA PRO A 365 0.34 3.02 0.82
C PRO A 365 1.52 3.99 0.73
N THR A 366 1.69 4.89 1.72
CA THR A 366 2.82 5.82 1.77
C THR A 366 4.16 5.10 1.84
N VAL A 367 4.24 4.03 2.62
CA VAL A 367 5.46 3.23 2.78
C VAL A 367 5.73 2.40 1.53
N LEU A 368 4.70 1.81 0.91
CA LEU A 368 4.84 1.09 -0.37
C LEU A 368 5.34 1.99 -1.50
N ASN A 369 4.98 3.28 -1.50
CA ASN A 369 5.50 4.24 -2.47
C ASN A 369 6.99 4.55 -2.30
N GLY A 370 7.62 4.12 -1.20
CA GLY A 370 9.08 4.17 -1.01
C GLY A 370 9.86 3.11 -1.79
N LEU A 371 9.19 2.08 -2.32
CA LEU A 371 9.86 1.07 -3.15
C LEU A 371 10.43 1.70 -4.43
N GLY A 372 11.74 1.51 -4.64
CA GLY A 372 12.40 1.82 -5.89
C GLY A 372 12.06 0.83 -7.01
N ARG A 373 12.53 1.11 -8.23
CA ARG A 373 12.19 0.33 -9.42
C ARG A 373 12.61 -1.14 -9.31
N ASP A 374 13.84 -1.39 -8.86
CA ASP A 374 14.37 -2.75 -8.75
C ASP A 374 13.65 -3.55 -7.66
N GLN A 375 13.24 -2.89 -6.57
CA GLN A 375 12.40 -3.50 -5.54
C GLN A 375 10.99 -3.81 -6.05
N VAL A 376 10.36 -2.89 -6.80
CA VAL A 376 9.05 -3.14 -7.41
C VAL A 376 9.16 -4.34 -8.35
N HIS A 377 10.19 -4.43 -9.18
CA HIS A 377 10.42 -5.56 -10.08
C HIS A 377 10.62 -6.91 -9.35
N ALA A 378 11.12 -6.89 -8.11
CA ALA A 378 11.30 -8.09 -7.30
C ALA A 378 10.02 -8.60 -6.63
N LEU A 379 8.94 -7.81 -6.63
CA LEU A 379 7.65 -8.28 -6.10
C LEU A 379 7.14 -9.47 -6.91
N THR A 380 6.96 -10.59 -6.22
CA THR A 380 6.46 -11.83 -6.80
C THR A 380 4.97 -11.75 -7.12
N ALA A 381 4.49 -12.64 -7.99
CA ALA A 381 3.07 -12.69 -8.34
C ALA A 381 2.15 -12.93 -7.12
N THR A 382 2.61 -13.72 -6.14
CA THR A 382 1.89 -13.98 -4.89
C THR A 382 1.79 -12.73 -4.02
N GLN A 383 2.89 -11.99 -3.90
CA GLN A 383 2.92 -10.73 -3.16
C GLN A 383 2.02 -9.67 -3.79
N LEU A 384 2.08 -9.50 -5.11
CA LEU A 384 1.22 -8.55 -5.83
C LEU A 384 -0.27 -8.86 -5.67
N LYS A 385 -0.67 -10.12 -5.78
CA LYS A 385 -2.07 -10.53 -5.57
C LYS A 385 -2.55 -10.35 -4.12
N SER A 386 -1.62 -10.31 -3.15
CA SER A 386 -1.96 -10.10 -1.74
C SER A 386 -2.19 -8.64 -1.36
N LEU A 387 -1.71 -7.69 -2.17
CA LEU A 387 -1.89 -6.26 -1.91
C LEU A 387 -3.37 -5.88 -1.93
N SER A 388 -3.78 -5.18 -0.86
CA SER A 388 -5.17 -4.75 -0.66
C SER A 388 -5.60 -3.66 -1.63
N ARG A 389 -6.92 -3.46 -1.75
CA ARG A 389 -7.50 -2.36 -2.55
C ARG A 389 -6.97 -0.99 -2.11
N THR A 390 -6.81 -0.77 -0.81
CA THR A 390 -6.31 0.50 -0.26
C THR A 390 -4.84 0.72 -0.63
N GLN A 391 -4.02 -0.32 -0.56
CA GLN A 391 -2.61 -0.26 -0.94
C GLN A 391 -2.46 0.05 -2.43
N ILE A 392 -3.19 -0.66 -3.30
CA ILE A 392 -3.15 -0.42 -4.75
C ILE A 392 -3.70 0.97 -5.11
N GLY A 393 -4.84 1.36 -4.52
CA GLY A 393 -5.45 2.67 -4.80
C GLY A 393 -4.62 3.87 -4.31
N GLY A 394 -3.70 3.65 -3.36
CA GLY A 394 -2.77 4.67 -2.87
C GLY A 394 -1.39 4.66 -3.54
N LEU A 395 -1.16 3.83 -4.56
CA LEU A 395 0.09 3.86 -5.33
C LEU A 395 0.21 5.18 -6.10
N SER A 396 1.41 5.75 -6.06
CA SER A 396 1.79 6.94 -6.83
C SER A 396 1.95 6.62 -8.32
N GLU A 397 1.90 7.65 -9.17
CA GLU A 397 2.18 7.52 -10.61
C GLU A 397 3.59 6.96 -10.86
N THR A 398 4.58 7.37 -10.08
CA THR A 398 5.97 6.86 -10.16
C THR A 398 6.05 5.38 -9.83
N SER A 399 5.41 4.95 -8.74
CA SER A 399 5.39 3.55 -8.33
C SER A 399 4.61 2.69 -9.34
N MET A 400 3.55 3.22 -9.93
CA MET A 400 2.79 2.51 -10.95
C MET A 400 3.56 2.36 -12.28
N ALA A 401 4.28 3.40 -12.70
CA ALA A 401 5.15 3.35 -13.87
C ALA A 401 6.36 2.39 -13.68
N ALA A 402 6.72 2.05 -12.44
CA ALA A 402 7.83 1.14 -12.15
C ALA A 402 7.51 -0.34 -12.39
N PHE A 403 6.24 -0.75 -12.49
CA PHE A 403 5.89 -2.16 -12.72
C PHE A 403 6.29 -2.64 -14.12
N THR A 404 6.72 -3.89 -14.24
CA THR A 404 6.91 -4.51 -15.56
C THR A 404 5.57 -4.87 -16.22
N PRO A 405 5.52 -5.04 -17.56
CA PRO A 405 4.32 -5.53 -18.25
C PRO A 405 3.81 -6.88 -17.68
N ASP A 406 4.71 -7.80 -17.33
CA ASP A 406 4.36 -9.09 -16.74
C ASP A 406 3.73 -8.93 -15.34
N GLN A 407 4.24 -8.00 -14.52
CA GLN A 407 3.63 -7.71 -13.22
C GLN A 407 2.27 -7.02 -13.35
N VAL A 408 2.04 -6.20 -14.38
CA VAL A 408 0.73 -5.60 -14.65
C VAL A 408 -0.32 -6.69 -14.97
N GLN A 409 0.06 -7.77 -15.65
CA GLN A 409 -0.82 -8.92 -15.91
C GLN A 409 -1.25 -9.69 -14.66
N VAL A 410 -0.46 -9.58 -13.57
CA VAL A 410 -0.75 -10.28 -12.32
C VAL A 410 -1.91 -9.63 -11.55
N PHE A 411 -2.13 -8.32 -11.71
CA PHE A 411 -3.19 -7.60 -10.99
C PHE A 411 -4.58 -8.16 -11.29
N SER A 412 -5.38 -8.34 -10.25
CA SER A 412 -6.80 -8.66 -10.41
C SER A 412 -7.60 -7.46 -10.93
N THR A 413 -8.78 -7.71 -11.49
CA THR A 413 -9.73 -6.65 -11.88
C THR A 413 -10.12 -5.76 -10.70
N THR A 414 -10.25 -6.33 -9.49
CA THR A 414 -10.52 -5.57 -8.25
C THR A 414 -9.39 -4.62 -7.90
N GLN A 415 -8.14 -5.04 -8.07
CA GLN A 415 -6.97 -4.18 -7.82
C GLN A 415 -6.87 -3.07 -8.87
N LEU A 416 -7.05 -3.38 -10.16
CA LEU A 416 -7.05 -2.35 -11.20
C LEU A 416 -8.18 -1.33 -11.01
N ASN A 417 -9.37 -1.75 -10.57
CA ASN A 417 -10.47 -0.85 -10.23
C ASN A 417 -10.24 -0.01 -8.96
N ALA A 418 -9.18 -0.27 -8.21
CA ALA A 418 -8.75 0.59 -7.11
C ALA A 418 -7.94 1.80 -7.60
N LEU A 419 -7.28 1.68 -8.75
CA LEU A 419 -6.38 2.69 -9.28
C LEU A 419 -7.14 3.94 -9.72
N SER A 420 -6.58 5.11 -9.39
CA SER A 420 -7.09 6.36 -9.92
C SER A 420 -6.87 6.46 -11.44
N PRO A 421 -7.67 7.25 -12.18
CA PRO A 421 -7.42 7.50 -13.59
C PRO A 421 -6.00 8.04 -13.88
N ARG A 422 -5.41 8.79 -12.95
CA ARG A 422 -4.03 9.29 -13.07
C ARG A 422 -2.99 8.18 -13.01
N ALA A 423 -3.14 7.24 -12.06
CA ALA A 423 -2.26 6.08 -11.98
C ALA A 423 -2.38 5.20 -13.24
N ILE A 424 -3.59 4.99 -13.76
CA ILE A 424 -3.78 4.29 -15.04
C ILE A 424 -3.11 5.03 -16.21
N ASN A 425 -3.18 6.36 -16.24
CA ASN A 425 -2.52 7.18 -17.26
C ASN A 425 -0.98 7.12 -17.19
N SER A 426 -0.41 6.85 -16.01
CA SER A 426 1.05 6.70 -15.83
C SER A 426 1.62 5.40 -16.43
N LEU A 427 0.76 4.46 -16.85
CA LEU A 427 1.20 3.24 -17.53
C LEU A 427 1.81 3.56 -18.90
N SER A 428 2.97 2.98 -19.16
CA SER A 428 3.62 2.98 -20.46
C SER A 428 2.83 2.16 -21.50
N ALA A 429 3.08 2.41 -22.79
CA ALA A 429 2.41 1.70 -23.88
C ALA A 429 2.59 0.17 -23.81
N SER A 430 3.74 -0.32 -23.35
CA SER A 430 3.98 -1.76 -23.18
C SER A 430 3.20 -2.35 -21.99
N GLN A 431 3.06 -1.61 -20.90
CA GLN A 431 2.22 -2.01 -19.76
C GLN A 431 0.73 -2.03 -20.15
N VAL A 432 0.25 -1.03 -20.89
CA VAL A 432 -1.13 -1.01 -21.41
C VAL A 432 -1.37 -2.18 -22.37
N GLN A 433 -0.43 -2.45 -23.27
CA GLN A 433 -0.52 -3.60 -24.18
C GLN A 433 -0.50 -4.94 -23.45
N ALA A 434 0.14 -5.05 -22.29
CA ALA A 434 0.15 -6.27 -21.52
C ALA A 434 -1.17 -6.55 -20.78
N LEU A 435 -2.06 -5.56 -20.58
CA LEU A 435 -3.35 -5.79 -19.94
C LEU A 435 -4.15 -6.88 -20.66
N THR A 436 -4.61 -7.87 -19.92
CA THR A 436 -5.43 -8.95 -20.47
C THR A 436 -6.82 -8.46 -20.86
N ALA A 437 -7.51 -9.21 -21.74
CA ALA A 437 -8.90 -8.96 -22.10
C ALA A 437 -9.82 -8.85 -20.86
N THR A 438 -9.63 -9.72 -19.87
CA THR A 438 -10.42 -9.70 -18.63
C THR A 438 -10.13 -8.46 -17.78
N GLN A 439 -8.87 -8.03 -17.70
CA GLN A 439 -8.49 -6.82 -16.99
C GLN A 439 -9.10 -5.57 -17.64
N LEU A 440 -9.03 -5.46 -18.97
CA LEU A 440 -9.62 -4.35 -19.74
C LEU A 440 -11.14 -4.29 -19.59
N ALA A 441 -11.83 -5.43 -19.71
CA ALA A 441 -13.27 -5.52 -19.48
C ALA A 441 -13.67 -5.12 -18.05
N GLY A 442 -12.76 -5.27 -17.09
CA GLY A 442 -12.96 -4.90 -15.69
C GLY A 442 -12.82 -3.41 -15.38
N LEU A 443 -12.11 -2.64 -16.21
CA LEU A 443 -11.85 -1.20 -15.97
C LEU A 443 -13.12 -0.36 -16.09
N THR A 444 -13.19 0.72 -15.32
CA THR A 444 -14.30 1.69 -15.43
C THR A 444 -14.18 2.55 -16.69
N THR A 445 -15.30 3.13 -17.14
CA THR A 445 -15.32 4.08 -18.28
C THR A 445 -14.41 5.29 -18.03
N THR A 446 -14.33 5.79 -16.79
CA THR A 446 -13.42 6.89 -16.42
C THR A 446 -11.95 6.49 -16.49
N GLN A 447 -11.59 5.27 -16.10
CA GLN A 447 -10.22 4.78 -16.23
C GLN A 447 -9.83 4.56 -17.70
N ILE A 448 -10.74 4.04 -18.51
CA ILE A 448 -10.55 3.87 -19.96
C ILE A 448 -10.39 5.23 -20.66
N ALA A 449 -11.21 6.22 -20.31
CA ALA A 449 -11.09 7.59 -20.83
C ALA A 449 -9.76 8.25 -20.40
N GLY A 450 -9.25 7.90 -19.22
CA GLY A 450 -7.97 8.40 -18.70
C GLY A 450 -6.72 7.74 -19.28
N LEU A 451 -6.83 6.68 -20.08
CA LEU A 451 -5.67 6.06 -20.73
C LEU A 451 -5.01 7.02 -21.72
N SER A 452 -3.68 7.09 -21.68
CA SER A 452 -2.91 7.94 -22.59
C SER A 452 -3.09 7.53 -24.06
N THR A 453 -2.94 8.49 -24.96
CA THR A 453 -3.13 8.30 -26.40
C THR A 453 -2.13 7.34 -27.06
N THR A 454 -1.03 6.98 -26.39
CA THR A 454 0.08 6.18 -26.95
C THR A 454 -0.10 4.67 -26.78
N GLY A 455 -1.11 4.22 -26.04
CA GLY A 455 -1.41 2.79 -25.88
C GLY A 455 -2.42 2.23 -26.89
N PHE A 456 -3.29 3.09 -27.45
CA PHE A 456 -4.46 2.64 -28.22
C PHE A 456 -4.13 2.03 -29.59
N ASP A 457 -3.03 2.45 -30.22
CA ASP A 457 -2.54 1.86 -31.46
C ASP A 457 -1.91 0.46 -31.25
N LYS A 458 -1.66 0.07 -30.00
CA LYS A 458 -1.04 -1.22 -29.62
C LYS A 458 -2.02 -2.29 -29.16
N PHE A 459 -3.30 -1.96 -28.99
CA PHE A 459 -4.31 -2.96 -28.64
C PHE A 459 -4.47 -4.01 -29.74
N SER A 460 -4.54 -5.27 -29.34
CA SER A 460 -4.94 -6.37 -30.23
C SER A 460 -6.45 -6.38 -30.47
N SER A 461 -6.88 -7.05 -31.53
CA SER A 461 -8.31 -7.29 -31.81
C SER A 461 -9.02 -8.02 -30.67
N THR A 462 -8.31 -8.93 -29.98
CA THR A 462 -8.85 -9.67 -28.82
C THR A 462 -9.08 -8.75 -27.62
N GLN A 463 -8.15 -7.83 -27.36
CA GLN A 463 -8.30 -6.84 -26.28
C GLN A 463 -9.44 -5.87 -26.55
N LEU A 464 -9.54 -5.33 -27.76
CA LEU A 464 -10.62 -4.40 -28.09
C LEU A 464 -12.01 -5.07 -28.09
N LYS A 465 -12.10 -6.33 -28.54
CA LYS A 465 -13.35 -7.11 -28.48
C LYS A 465 -13.82 -7.36 -27.04
N ALA A 466 -12.93 -7.31 -26.05
CA ALA A 466 -13.28 -7.46 -24.65
C ALA A 466 -13.91 -6.20 -24.04
N PHE A 467 -13.83 -5.04 -24.71
CA PHE A 467 -14.45 -3.81 -24.22
C PHE A 467 -15.97 -3.94 -24.21
N ALA A 468 -16.58 -3.56 -23.10
CA ALA A 468 -18.02 -3.32 -23.05
C ALA A 468 -18.39 -2.16 -24.00
N PRO A 469 -19.61 -2.17 -24.58
CA PRO A 469 -20.08 -1.06 -25.41
C PRO A 469 -19.97 0.32 -24.75
N SER A 470 -20.20 0.40 -23.44
CA SER A 470 -20.04 1.63 -22.65
C SER A 470 -18.58 2.11 -22.53
N GLN A 471 -17.61 1.19 -22.48
CA GLN A 471 -16.18 1.54 -22.46
C GLN A 471 -15.74 2.10 -23.82
N LEU A 472 -16.24 1.51 -24.92
CA LEU A 472 -15.97 2.01 -26.26
C LEU A 472 -16.59 3.41 -26.47
N ALA A 473 -17.83 3.60 -26.05
CA ALA A 473 -18.51 4.91 -26.11
C ALA A 473 -17.82 5.99 -25.28
N ALA A 474 -17.13 5.60 -24.20
CA ALA A 474 -16.40 6.52 -23.31
C ALA A 474 -15.02 6.92 -23.84
N LEU A 475 -14.53 6.32 -24.93
CA LEU A 475 -13.27 6.73 -25.54
C LEU A 475 -13.37 8.16 -26.09
N GLU A 476 -12.39 8.98 -25.77
CA GLU A 476 -12.21 10.24 -26.49
C GLU A 476 -11.99 9.97 -27.98
N ALA A 477 -12.49 10.86 -28.84
CA ALA A 477 -12.36 10.74 -30.28
C ALA A 477 -10.90 10.58 -30.75
N THR A 478 -9.98 11.29 -30.09
CA THR A 478 -8.52 11.18 -30.34
C THR A 478 -7.97 9.78 -30.11
N ASN A 479 -8.47 9.07 -29.09
CA ASN A 479 -8.10 7.68 -28.79
C ASN A 479 -8.78 6.70 -29.75
N PHE A 480 -10.06 6.92 -30.06
CA PHE A 480 -10.80 6.09 -31.01
C PHE A 480 -10.15 6.12 -32.42
N ASN A 481 -9.72 7.28 -32.89
CA ASN A 481 -9.10 7.45 -34.20
C ASN A 481 -7.71 6.80 -34.33
N ARG A 482 -7.10 6.37 -33.23
CA ARG A 482 -5.81 5.61 -33.24
C ARG A 482 -6.00 4.13 -33.53
N LEU A 483 -7.24 3.62 -33.48
CA LEU A 483 -7.53 2.22 -33.75
C LEU A 483 -7.24 1.87 -35.21
N GLY A 484 -6.44 0.82 -35.42
CA GLY A 484 -6.13 0.31 -36.76
C GLY A 484 -7.29 -0.50 -37.38
N ALA A 485 -7.20 -0.76 -38.68
CA ALA A 485 -8.26 -1.48 -39.40
C ALA A 485 -8.54 -2.88 -38.83
N SER A 486 -7.51 -3.63 -38.43
CA SER A 486 -7.67 -4.97 -37.86
C SER A 486 -8.43 -4.99 -36.53
N THR A 487 -8.31 -3.94 -35.71
CA THR A 487 -9.05 -3.82 -34.45
C THR A 487 -10.47 -3.32 -34.70
N ILE A 488 -10.66 -2.35 -35.60
CA ILE A 488 -12.00 -1.91 -36.04
C ILE A 488 -12.80 -3.09 -36.60
N HIS A 489 -12.21 -3.91 -37.48
CA HIS A 489 -12.87 -5.09 -38.06
C HIS A 489 -13.30 -6.15 -37.02
N ALA A 490 -12.69 -6.15 -35.84
CA ALA A 490 -13.01 -7.11 -34.79
C ALA A 490 -14.19 -6.69 -33.89
N LEU A 491 -14.68 -5.44 -34.05
CA LEU A 491 -15.81 -4.92 -33.27
C LEU A 491 -17.09 -5.69 -33.56
N SER A 492 -17.79 -6.06 -32.49
CA SER A 492 -19.13 -6.67 -32.57
C SER A 492 -20.20 -5.65 -32.97
N ALA A 493 -21.37 -6.13 -33.41
CA ALA A 493 -22.52 -5.27 -33.73
C ALA A 493 -22.93 -4.37 -32.55
N SER A 494 -22.94 -4.90 -31.32
CA SER A 494 -23.25 -4.12 -30.10
C SER A 494 -22.21 -3.05 -29.79
N GLN A 495 -20.94 -3.28 -30.15
CA GLN A 495 -19.88 -2.29 -30.00
C GLN A 495 -20.01 -1.21 -31.07
N LEU A 496 -20.29 -1.58 -32.34
CA LEU A 496 -20.53 -0.63 -33.43
C LEU A 496 -21.71 0.30 -33.12
N SER A 497 -22.81 -0.23 -32.57
CA SER A 497 -23.96 0.59 -32.16
C SER A 497 -23.68 1.54 -30.99
N ALA A 498 -22.60 1.30 -30.23
CA ALA A 498 -22.22 2.15 -29.10
C ALA A 498 -21.17 3.20 -29.47
N ILE A 499 -20.63 3.18 -30.69
CA ILE A 499 -19.79 4.27 -31.18
C ILE A 499 -20.64 5.54 -31.22
N SER A 500 -20.19 6.57 -30.50
CA SER A 500 -20.90 7.83 -30.39
C SER A 500 -20.79 8.65 -31.68
N THR A 501 -21.76 9.54 -31.89
CA THR A 501 -21.74 10.48 -33.01
C THR A 501 -20.56 11.45 -32.92
N THR A 502 -20.09 11.78 -31.72
CA THR A 502 -18.86 12.57 -31.53
C THR A 502 -17.62 11.82 -32.03
N GLN A 503 -17.51 10.52 -31.75
CA GLN A 503 -16.41 9.70 -32.28
C GLN A 503 -16.49 9.61 -33.81
N LEU A 504 -17.66 9.31 -34.36
CA LEU A 504 -17.85 9.22 -35.82
C LEU A 504 -17.55 10.55 -36.53
N ASN A 505 -17.97 11.68 -35.95
CA ASN A 505 -17.75 13.00 -36.54
C ASN A 505 -16.31 13.52 -36.43
N ALA A 506 -15.47 12.85 -35.64
CA ALA A 506 -14.05 13.14 -35.56
C ALA A 506 -13.20 12.31 -36.53
N LEU A 507 -13.80 11.32 -37.22
CA LEU A 507 -13.09 10.51 -38.21
C LEU A 507 -12.82 11.30 -39.49
N SER A 508 -11.62 11.13 -40.04
CA SER A 508 -11.30 11.55 -41.41
C SER A 508 -11.77 10.52 -42.43
N GLU A 509 -11.74 10.87 -43.71
CA GLU A 509 -11.97 9.93 -44.83
C GLU A 509 -11.07 8.69 -44.71
N THR A 510 -9.79 8.88 -44.36
CA THR A 510 -8.84 7.76 -44.18
C THR A 510 -9.17 6.87 -42.98
N ASP A 511 -9.86 7.41 -41.97
CA ASP A 511 -10.32 6.62 -40.83
C ASP A 511 -11.61 5.85 -41.18
N PHE A 512 -12.54 6.46 -41.95
CA PHE A 512 -13.72 5.77 -42.46
C PHE A 512 -13.36 4.61 -43.39
N ALA A 513 -12.29 4.74 -44.19
CA ALA A 513 -11.78 3.65 -45.03
C ALA A 513 -11.34 2.40 -44.24
N ARG A 514 -11.19 2.48 -42.91
CA ARG A 514 -10.91 1.33 -42.03
C ARG A 514 -12.14 0.50 -41.69
N PHE A 515 -13.35 0.99 -41.98
CA PHE A 515 -14.58 0.21 -41.79
C PHE A 515 -14.89 -0.58 -43.05
N THR A 516 -15.24 -1.85 -42.89
CA THR A 516 -15.78 -2.64 -44.01
C THR A 516 -17.18 -2.15 -44.39
N THR A 517 -17.61 -2.43 -45.63
CA THR A 517 -18.98 -2.17 -46.09
C THR A 517 -20.03 -2.86 -45.21
N THR A 518 -19.74 -4.06 -44.72
CA THR A 518 -20.61 -4.78 -43.77
C THR A 518 -20.74 -4.06 -42.42
N GLN A 519 -19.66 -3.46 -41.92
CA GLN A 519 -19.72 -2.69 -40.68
C GLN A 519 -20.47 -1.38 -40.86
N VAL A 520 -20.27 -0.68 -41.99
CA VAL A 520 -21.04 0.52 -42.33
C VAL A 520 -22.54 0.21 -42.43
N ALA A 521 -22.91 -0.90 -43.09
CA ALA A 521 -24.28 -1.37 -43.17
C ALA A 521 -24.89 -1.76 -41.80
N SER A 522 -24.06 -2.00 -40.78
CA SER A 522 -24.51 -2.36 -39.42
C SER A 522 -24.70 -1.18 -38.47
N PHE A 523 -24.25 0.03 -38.84
CA PHE A 523 -24.55 1.24 -38.05
C PHE A 523 -26.06 1.51 -38.03
N SER A 524 -26.54 2.13 -36.95
CA SER A 524 -27.94 2.54 -36.90
C SER A 524 -28.22 3.68 -37.88
N GLY A 525 -29.48 3.81 -38.31
CA GLY A 525 -29.91 4.96 -39.11
C GLY A 525 -29.71 6.30 -38.38
N GLU A 526 -29.79 6.30 -37.04
CA GLU A 526 -29.47 7.47 -36.22
C GLU A 526 -27.98 7.83 -36.28
N GLN A 527 -27.08 6.84 -36.22
CA GLN A 527 -25.63 7.08 -36.33
C GLN A 527 -25.27 7.66 -37.70
N ILE A 528 -25.80 7.11 -38.78
CA ILE A 528 -25.57 7.59 -40.15
C ILE A 528 -26.19 8.98 -40.35
N GLY A 529 -27.44 9.18 -39.93
CA GLY A 529 -28.13 10.47 -40.07
C GLY A 529 -27.50 11.60 -39.25
N ALA A 530 -26.88 11.28 -38.10
CA ALA A 530 -26.19 12.26 -37.24
C ALA A 530 -24.74 12.57 -37.66
N LEU A 531 -24.24 11.96 -38.74
CA LEU A 531 -22.94 12.35 -39.30
C LEU A 531 -22.99 13.80 -39.80
N SER A 532 -21.90 14.54 -39.58
CA SER A 532 -21.68 15.82 -40.24
C SER A 532 -21.60 15.60 -41.76
N THR A 533 -21.85 16.64 -42.55
CA THR A 533 -21.72 16.55 -44.02
C THR A 533 -20.30 16.13 -44.42
N THR A 534 -19.28 16.65 -43.75
CA THR A 534 -17.88 16.27 -43.99
C THR A 534 -17.62 14.81 -43.68
N SER A 535 -18.13 14.29 -42.55
CA SER A 535 -17.93 12.89 -42.15
C SER A 535 -18.71 11.92 -43.03
N PHE A 536 -19.95 12.26 -43.40
CA PHE A 536 -20.76 11.47 -44.33
C PHE A 536 -20.10 11.39 -45.71
N ASN A 537 -19.59 12.51 -46.22
CA ASN A 537 -18.85 12.57 -47.49
C ASN A 537 -17.46 11.92 -47.41
N GLY A 538 -16.97 11.58 -46.21
CA GLY A 538 -15.74 10.80 -46.03
C GLY A 538 -15.94 9.29 -46.20
N LEU A 539 -17.19 8.83 -46.38
CA LEU A 539 -17.47 7.45 -46.76
C LEU A 539 -17.04 7.23 -48.21
N SER A 540 -16.39 6.10 -48.49
CA SER A 540 -16.08 5.70 -49.87
C SER A 540 -17.37 5.38 -50.65
N PRO A 541 -17.34 5.46 -52.00
CA PRO A 541 -18.50 5.11 -52.83
C PRO A 541 -19.06 3.71 -52.52
N SER A 542 -18.18 2.73 -52.28
CA SER A 542 -18.58 1.37 -51.89
C SER A 542 -19.27 1.28 -50.52
N GLN A 543 -18.95 2.19 -49.60
CA GLN A 543 -19.60 2.27 -48.29
C GLN A 543 -20.96 2.98 -48.39
N ILE A 544 -21.08 4.00 -49.25
CA ILE A 544 -22.38 4.60 -49.59
C ILE A 544 -23.30 3.56 -50.24
N ALA A 545 -22.78 2.78 -51.19
CA ALA A 545 -23.49 1.67 -51.84
C ALA A 545 -23.96 0.59 -50.85
N ALA A 546 -23.29 0.44 -49.71
CA ALA A 546 -23.64 -0.55 -48.69
C ALA A 546 -24.72 -0.07 -47.71
N LEU A 547 -25.10 1.21 -47.73
CA LEU A 547 -26.13 1.74 -46.83
C LEU A 547 -27.49 1.10 -47.10
N SER A 548 -28.13 0.61 -46.05
CA SER A 548 -29.51 0.11 -46.16
C SER A 548 -30.49 1.26 -46.48
N SER A 549 -31.65 0.91 -47.03
CA SER A 549 -32.75 1.87 -47.24
C SER A 549 -33.18 2.56 -45.94
N THR A 550 -33.13 1.86 -44.80
CA THR A 550 -33.42 2.44 -43.48
C THR A 550 -32.37 3.47 -43.05
N GLN A 551 -31.08 3.22 -43.31
CA GLN A 551 -30.03 4.20 -43.04
C GLN A 551 -30.15 5.41 -43.97
N LEU A 552 -30.39 5.17 -45.27
CA LEU A 552 -30.60 6.23 -46.26
C LEU A 552 -31.81 7.11 -45.90
N ALA A 553 -32.90 6.55 -45.39
CA ALA A 553 -34.05 7.34 -44.94
C ALA A 553 -33.72 8.33 -43.81
N GLY A 554 -32.66 8.07 -43.03
CA GLY A 554 -32.15 8.96 -41.98
C GLY A 554 -31.19 10.05 -42.46
N VAL A 555 -30.71 9.99 -43.71
CA VAL A 555 -29.75 10.95 -44.26
C VAL A 555 -30.46 12.28 -44.56
N SER A 556 -29.90 13.40 -44.13
CA SER A 556 -30.44 14.74 -44.39
C SER A 556 -30.28 15.17 -45.85
N ALA A 557 -31.13 16.10 -46.29
CA ALA A 557 -31.00 16.73 -47.61
C ALA A 557 -29.63 17.42 -47.82
N THR A 558 -29.02 17.95 -46.75
CA THR A 558 -27.71 18.60 -46.82
C THR A 558 -26.57 17.60 -47.00
N GLN A 559 -26.64 16.43 -46.36
CA GLN A 559 -25.69 15.34 -46.62
C GLN A 559 -25.83 14.82 -48.06
N MET A 560 -27.07 14.63 -48.54
CA MET A 560 -27.34 14.23 -49.94
C MET A 560 -26.80 15.24 -50.96
N ALA A 561 -26.91 16.54 -50.68
CA ALA A 561 -26.36 17.59 -51.53
C ALA A 561 -24.83 17.54 -51.62
N GLY A 562 -24.17 16.96 -50.61
CA GLY A 562 -22.72 16.85 -50.51
C GLY A 562 -22.11 15.66 -51.24
N LEU A 563 -22.91 14.67 -51.67
CA LEU A 563 -22.43 13.51 -52.41
C LEU A 563 -21.81 13.89 -53.76
N THR A 564 -20.92 13.06 -54.28
CA THR A 564 -20.38 13.18 -55.64
C THR A 564 -21.27 12.44 -56.65
N ASP A 565 -21.04 12.66 -57.96
CA ASP A 565 -21.72 11.88 -59.00
C ASP A 565 -21.40 10.37 -58.89
N THR A 566 -20.17 10.04 -58.50
CA THR A 566 -19.75 8.65 -58.29
C THR A 566 -20.51 7.99 -57.14
N ASP A 567 -20.71 8.70 -56.03
CA ASP A 567 -21.45 8.17 -54.89
C ASP A 567 -22.91 7.87 -55.24
N LEU A 568 -23.53 8.76 -56.01
CA LEU A 568 -24.91 8.58 -56.48
C LEU A 568 -25.01 7.42 -57.48
N ALA A 569 -24.05 7.27 -58.40
CA ALA A 569 -24.05 6.20 -59.40
C ALA A 569 -23.93 4.79 -58.78
N GLU A 570 -23.37 4.68 -57.57
CA GLU A 570 -23.24 3.41 -56.85
C GLU A 570 -24.53 3.00 -56.11
N LEU A 571 -25.51 3.89 -55.98
CA LEU A 571 -26.79 3.55 -55.35
C LEU A 571 -27.61 2.63 -56.28
N SER A 572 -28.05 1.50 -55.74
CA SER A 572 -29.00 0.63 -56.45
C SER A 572 -30.35 1.33 -56.65
N THR A 573 -31.12 0.88 -57.64
CA THR A 573 -32.49 1.37 -57.89
C THR A 573 -33.40 1.23 -56.67
N THR A 574 -33.19 0.21 -55.82
CA THR A 574 -33.94 0.01 -54.58
C THR A 574 -33.58 1.06 -53.52
N GLN A 575 -32.30 1.40 -53.40
CA GLN A 575 -31.83 2.46 -52.50
C GLN A 575 -32.31 3.83 -52.98
N PHE A 576 -32.20 4.10 -54.29
CA PHE A 576 -32.74 5.31 -54.89
C PHE A 576 -34.23 5.46 -54.64
N ALA A 577 -35.04 4.41 -54.87
CA ALA A 577 -36.49 4.45 -54.62
C ALA A 577 -36.86 4.62 -53.13
N ALA A 578 -35.94 4.29 -52.21
CA ALA A 578 -36.14 4.48 -50.78
C ALA A 578 -35.87 5.92 -50.28
N LEU A 579 -35.24 6.78 -51.10
CA LEU A 579 -35.02 8.18 -50.74
C LEU A 579 -36.37 8.93 -50.64
N THR A 580 -36.44 9.88 -49.73
CA THR A 580 -37.61 10.75 -49.55
C THR A 580 -37.64 11.87 -50.59
N GLY A 581 -38.82 12.44 -50.84
CA GLY A 581 -38.96 13.61 -51.71
C GLY A 581 -38.11 14.80 -51.23
N THR A 582 -37.94 14.99 -49.93
CA THR A 582 -37.07 16.02 -49.35
C THR A 582 -35.60 15.80 -49.71
N GLN A 583 -35.12 14.57 -49.69
CA GLN A 583 -33.74 14.23 -50.06
C GLN A 583 -33.49 14.45 -51.55
N ILE A 584 -34.44 14.05 -52.41
CA ILE A 584 -34.39 14.30 -53.86
C ILE A 584 -34.41 15.81 -54.15
N GLY A 585 -35.26 16.57 -53.47
CA GLY A 585 -35.28 18.03 -53.56
C GLY A 585 -34.01 18.72 -53.07
N GLY A 586 -33.21 18.04 -52.24
CA GLY A 586 -31.91 18.49 -51.76
C GLY A 586 -30.75 18.26 -52.74
N LEU A 587 -30.92 17.41 -53.75
CA LEU A 587 -29.88 17.15 -54.75
C LEU A 587 -29.54 18.43 -55.54
N SER A 588 -28.27 18.58 -55.93
CA SER A 588 -27.89 19.67 -56.82
C SER A 588 -28.52 19.47 -58.22
N THR A 589 -28.64 20.55 -59.00
CA THR A 589 -29.07 20.45 -60.41
C THR A 589 -28.14 19.53 -61.21
N ARG A 590 -26.83 19.61 -60.94
CA ARG A 590 -25.80 18.73 -61.53
C ARG A 590 -26.08 17.25 -61.24
N HIS A 591 -26.40 16.90 -59.99
CA HIS A 591 -26.72 15.52 -59.60
C HIS A 591 -27.91 14.94 -60.37
N LEU A 592 -28.95 15.75 -60.59
CA LEU A 592 -30.11 15.29 -61.33
C LEU A 592 -29.82 15.06 -62.81
N THR A 593 -29.02 15.93 -63.42
CA THR A 593 -28.62 15.80 -64.83
C THR A 593 -27.54 14.74 -65.06
N SER A 594 -26.92 14.19 -64.00
CA SER A 594 -25.93 13.11 -64.09
C SER A 594 -26.52 11.73 -63.85
N LEU A 595 -27.81 11.63 -63.47
CA LEU A 595 -28.50 10.35 -63.37
C LEU A 595 -28.57 9.68 -64.74
N ASP A 596 -28.35 8.37 -64.78
CA ASP A 596 -28.68 7.60 -65.97
C ASP A 596 -30.20 7.39 -66.09
N GLN A 597 -30.62 6.95 -67.28
CA GLN A 597 -32.03 6.70 -67.58
C GLN A 597 -32.69 5.73 -66.60
N THR A 598 -31.97 4.72 -66.10
CA THR A 598 -32.54 3.72 -65.20
C THR A 598 -32.81 4.32 -63.83
N ALA A 599 -31.87 5.07 -63.27
CA ALA A 599 -32.01 5.77 -62.00
C ALA A 599 -33.08 6.87 -62.08
N PHE A 600 -33.12 7.63 -63.17
CA PHE A 600 -34.11 8.68 -63.38
C PHE A 600 -35.53 8.10 -63.46
N GLN A 601 -35.72 7.02 -64.23
CA GLN A 601 -37.01 6.34 -64.35
C GLN A 601 -37.42 5.57 -63.08
N ALA A 602 -36.48 5.26 -62.19
CA ALA A 602 -36.75 4.65 -60.89
C ALA A 602 -37.35 5.63 -59.87
N LEU A 603 -37.33 6.95 -60.13
CA LEU A 603 -37.94 7.94 -59.23
C LEU A 603 -39.44 7.65 -59.04
N THR A 604 -39.87 7.55 -57.79
CA THR A 604 -41.27 7.37 -57.44
C THR A 604 -42.06 8.66 -57.61
N ALA A 605 -43.40 8.56 -57.69
CA ALA A 605 -44.28 9.74 -57.72
C ALA A 605 -44.04 10.69 -56.52
N GLY A 606 -43.82 10.13 -55.33
CA GLY A 606 -43.52 10.92 -54.13
C GLY A 606 -42.20 11.70 -54.26
N GLN A 607 -41.18 11.08 -54.85
CA GLN A 607 -39.88 11.72 -55.09
C GLN A 607 -39.96 12.81 -56.15
N VAL A 608 -40.70 12.56 -57.24
CA VAL A 608 -40.94 13.57 -58.29
C VAL A 608 -41.62 14.79 -57.71
N SER A 609 -42.61 14.63 -56.82
CA SER A 609 -43.27 15.76 -56.16
C SER A 609 -42.32 16.59 -55.26
N GLY A 610 -41.17 16.03 -54.88
CA GLY A 610 -40.12 16.70 -54.12
C GLY A 610 -39.13 17.50 -54.95
N LEU A 611 -39.12 17.36 -56.29
CA LEU A 611 -38.24 18.12 -57.17
C LEU A 611 -38.51 19.62 -57.05
N SER A 612 -37.46 20.40 -56.85
CA SER A 612 -37.54 21.86 -56.81
C SER A 612 -37.73 22.46 -58.20
N ALA A 613 -38.27 23.67 -58.24
CA ALA A 613 -38.39 24.44 -59.49
C ALA A 613 -37.03 24.67 -60.17
N SER A 614 -35.96 24.86 -59.38
CA SER A 614 -34.60 25.04 -59.91
C SER A 614 -34.07 23.78 -60.58
N GLN A 615 -34.37 22.60 -60.02
CA GLN A 615 -33.99 21.32 -60.63
C GLN A 615 -34.71 21.08 -61.95
N LEU A 616 -36.02 21.33 -62.00
CA LEU A 616 -36.82 21.14 -63.21
C LEU A 616 -36.48 22.12 -64.34
N SER A 617 -36.10 23.36 -64.01
CA SER A 617 -35.77 24.37 -65.02
C SER A 617 -34.42 24.12 -65.71
N THR A 618 -33.54 23.31 -65.11
CA THR A 618 -32.25 22.93 -65.67
C THR A 618 -32.26 21.65 -66.52
N LEU A 619 -33.35 20.88 -66.49
CA LEU A 619 -33.44 19.63 -67.25
C LEU A 619 -33.39 19.88 -68.76
N SER A 620 -32.69 19.02 -69.47
CA SER A 620 -32.65 19.01 -70.93
C SER A 620 -33.93 18.40 -71.54
N MET A 621 -34.10 18.50 -72.86
CA MET A 621 -35.19 17.80 -73.55
C MET A 621 -35.05 16.28 -73.43
N THR A 622 -33.81 15.76 -73.37
CA THR A 622 -33.55 14.33 -73.17
C THR A 622 -34.06 13.90 -71.81
N ASP A 623 -33.65 14.60 -70.74
CA ASP A 623 -34.05 14.29 -69.36
C ASP A 623 -35.59 14.40 -69.21
N MET A 624 -36.21 15.39 -69.85
CA MET A 624 -37.68 15.52 -69.87
C MET A 624 -38.36 14.34 -70.57
N GLY A 625 -37.73 13.80 -71.62
CA GLY A 625 -38.18 12.60 -72.32
C GLY A 625 -38.08 11.34 -71.48
N GLU A 626 -37.23 11.31 -70.44
CA GLU A 626 -37.08 10.14 -69.56
C GLU A 626 -38.22 9.99 -68.55
N PHE A 627 -39.00 11.04 -68.27
CA PHE A 627 -40.15 10.94 -67.38
C PHE A 627 -41.18 9.91 -67.85
N THR A 628 -41.51 8.95 -66.98
CA THR A 628 -42.62 8.03 -67.18
C THR A 628 -43.97 8.73 -66.99
N THR A 629 -45.04 8.16 -67.53
CA THR A 629 -46.42 8.69 -67.34
C THR A 629 -46.82 8.76 -65.86
N THR A 630 -46.39 7.82 -65.03
CA THR A 630 -46.67 7.85 -63.58
C THR A 630 -45.96 9.03 -62.90
N GLN A 631 -44.73 9.34 -63.31
CA GLN A 631 -43.98 10.48 -62.81
C GLN A 631 -44.57 11.81 -63.30
N MET A 632 -45.00 11.89 -64.58
CA MET A 632 -45.69 13.07 -65.12
C MET A 632 -46.97 13.39 -64.36
N ALA A 633 -47.73 12.36 -63.97
CA ALA A 633 -48.94 12.52 -63.16
C ALA A 633 -48.65 13.05 -61.74
N ALA A 634 -47.43 12.91 -61.25
CA ALA A 634 -47.02 13.35 -59.92
C ALA A 634 -46.56 14.82 -59.85
N LEU A 635 -46.41 15.49 -61.01
CA LEU A 635 -46.02 16.89 -61.07
C LEU A 635 -47.04 17.80 -60.39
N THR A 636 -46.54 18.70 -59.54
CA THR A 636 -47.34 19.71 -58.85
C THR A 636 -47.52 20.99 -59.70
N PRO A 637 -48.49 21.86 -59.38
CA PRO A 637 -48.66 23.12 -60.12
C PRO A 637 -47.42 24.03 -60.10
N SER A 638 -46.69 24.09 -58.98
CA SER A 638 -45.45 24.89 -58.87
C SER A 638 -44.32 24.32 -59.71
N GLN A 639 -44.19 23.00 -59.76
CA GLN A 639 -43.26 22.32 -60.64
C GLN A 639 -43.61 22.53 -62.11
N MET A 640 -44.91 22.53 -62.45
CA MET A 640 -45.35 22.79 -63.81
C MET A 640 -44.94 24.18 -64.29
N MET A 641 -45.02 25.21 -63.44
CA MET A 641 -44.53 26.57 -63.75
C MET A 641 -43.03 26.60 -64.09
N ALA A 642 -42.24 25.68 -63.54
CA ALA A 642 -40.79 25.68 -63.68
C ALA A 642 -40.29 25.01 -64.97
N ILE A 643 -41.12 24.24 -65.65
CA ILE A 643 -40.76 23.55 -66.90
C ILE A 643 -40.66 24.57 -68.04
N SER A 644 -39.54 24.57 -68.75
CA SER A 644 -39.30 25.48 -69.88
C SER A 644 -40.30 25.23 -71.03
N VAL A 645 -40.55 26.26 -71.84
CA VAL A 645 -41.43 26.12 -73.01
C VAL A 645 -40.89 25.11 -74.04
N THR A 646 -39.57 24.98 -74.13
CA THR A 646 -38.90 24.00 -74.99
C THR A 646 -39.16 22.58 -74.50
N ASN A 647 -39.04 22.33 -73.19
CA ASN A 647 -39.29 21.00 -72.61
C ASN A 647 -40.77 20.63 -72.66
N LEU A 648 -41.67 21.60 -72.43
CA LEU A 648 -43.10 21.40 -72.67
C LEU A 648 -43.35 20.95 -74.10
N ALA A 649 -42.83 21.68 -75.09
CA ALA A 649 -43.02 21.34 -76.50
C ALA A 649 -42.45 19.96 -76.91
N ALA A 650 -41.47 19.45 -76.16
CA ALA A 650 -40.81 18.16 -76.42
C ALA A 650 -41.51 16.95 -75.77
N LEU A 651 -42.53 17.15 -74.94
CA LEU A 651 -43.28 16.05 -74.32
C LEU A 651 -43.98 15.17 -75.37
N SER A 652 -43.96 13.86 -75.14
CA SER A 652 -44.71 12.88 -75.94
C SER A 652 -46.22 12.96 -75.68
N ALA A 653 -47.02 12.38 -76.59
CA ALA A 653 -48.47 12.31 -76.44
C ALA A 653 -48.90 11.63 -75.13
N ASP A 654 -48.21 10.54 -74.74
CA ASP A 654 -48.51 9.80 -73.51
C ASP A 654 -48.16 10.63 -72.26
N GLN A 655 -47.04 11.38 -72.29
CA GLN A 655 -46.66 12.28 -71.20
C GLN A 655 -47.66 13.45 -71.06
N TYR A 656 -48.15 14.00 -72.17
CA TYR A 656 -49.23 14.98 -72.15
C TYR A 656 -50.51 14.40 -71.56
N ALA A 657 -50.93 13.21 -71.97
CA ALA A 657 -52.12 12.55 -71.46
C ALA A 657 -52.02 12.24 -69.95
N ALA A 658 -50.80 12.03 -69.44
CA ALA A 658 -50.55 11.76 -68.03
C ALA A 658 -50.59 12.99 -67.11
N LEU A 659 -50.48 14.21 -67.64
CA LEU A 659 -50.53 15.44 -66.82
C LEU A 659 -51.90 15.57 -66.13
N THR A 660 -51.90 15.82 -64.82
CA THR A 660 -53.17 15.98 -64.11
C THR A 660 -53.81 17.35 -64.39
N PRO A 661 -55.16 17.45 -64.34
CA PRO A 661 -55.88 18.73 -64.34
C PRO A 661 -55.29 19.76 -63.36
N SER A 662 -54.83 19.30 -62.18
CA SER A 662 -54.21 20.17 -61.19
C SER A 662 -52.85 20.69 -61.65
N ALA A 663 -51.98 19.85 -62.22
CA ALA A 663 -50.69 20.27 -62.76
C ALA A 663 -50.84 21.36 -63.84
N LEU A 664 -51.79 21.18 -64.76
CA LEU A 664 -52.06 22.13 -65.85
C LEU A 664 -52.53 23.52 -65.36
N ARG A 665 -53.21 23.60 -64.21
CA ARG A 665 -53.51 24.89 -63.57
C ARG A 665 -52.26 25.65 -63.12
N GLY A 666 -51.13 24.96 -63.01
CA GLY A 666 -49.82 25.56 -62.80
C GLY A 666 -49.22 26.20 -64.05
N LEU A 667 -49.74 25.99 -65.27
CA LEU A 667 -49.14 26.64 -66.44
C LEU A 667 -49.26 28.16 -66.36
N SER A 668 -48.13 28.85 -66.45
CA SER A 668 -48.07 30.31 -66.52
C SER A 668 -48.60 30.84 -67.85
N SER A 669 -49.03 32.10 -67.87
CA SER A 669 -49.43 32.78 -69.12
C SER A 669 -48.32 32.78 -70.17
N PHE A 670 -47.04 32.83 -69.76
CA PHE A 670 -45.92 32.74 -70.69
C PHE A 670 -45.82 31.35 -71.33
N GLN A 671 -45.97 30.28 -70.54
CA GLN A 671 -45.96 28.91 -71.07
C GLN A 671 -47.15 28.66 -72.01
N LEU A 672 -48.36 29.10 -71.64
CA LEU A 672 -49.56 28.97 -72.46
C LEU A 672 -49.51 29.78 -73.75
N ARG A 673 -48.87 30.97 -73.73
CA ARG A 673 -48.67 31.76 -74.94
C ARG A 673 -47.70 31.12 -75.93
N ASN A 674 -46.78 30.28 -75.44
CA ASN A 674 -45.75 29.63 -76.24
C ASN A 674 -46.00 28.13 -76.46
N ILE A 675 -47.15 27.58 -76.04
CA ILE A 675 -47.52 26.20 -76.36
C ILE A 675 -47.81 26.09 -77.87
N SER A 676 -47.33 25.02 -78.50
CA SER A 676 -47.59 24.80 -79.92
C SER A 676 -49.02 24.28 -80.14
N PRO A 677 -49.64 24.57 -81.30
CA PRO A 677 -50.90 23.92 -81.72
C PRO A 677 -50.89 22.39 -81.57
N GLY A 678 -49.78 21.76 -81.98
CA GLY A 678 -49.59 20.31 -81.88
C GLY A 678 -49.60 19.81 -80.42
N ALA A 679 -48.88 20.49 -79.53
CA ALA A 679 -48.88 20.18 -78.10
C ALA A 679 -50.25 20.36 -77.46
N PHE A 680 -50.93 21.48 -77.71
CA PHE A 680 -52.27 21.73 -77.17
C PHE A 680 -53.29 20.67 -77.66
N SER A 681 -53.12 20.16 -78.88
CA SER A 681 -53.98 19.08 -79.43
C SER A 681 -53.87 17.74 -78.71
N GLN A 682 -52.79 17.51 -77.95
CA GLN A 682 -52.63 16.30 -77.14
C GLN A 682 -53.43 16.34 -75.82
N LEU A 683 -53.98 17.50 -75.43
CA LEU A 683 -54.75 17.63 -74.19
C LEU A 683 -56.12 16.96 -74.32
N SER A 684 -56.43 16.10 -73.35
CA SER A 684 -57.74 15.47 -73.19
C SER A 684 -58.83 16.48 -72.77
N GLN A 685 -60.09 16.05 -72.85
CA GLN A 685 -61.23 16.87 -72.44
C GLN A 685 -61.10 17.39 -71.00
N THR A 686 -60.77 16.52 -70.05
CA THR A 686 -60.66 16.89 -68.63
C THR A 686 -59.51 17.85 -68.37
N GLN A 687 -58.43 17.74 -69.14
CA GLN A 687 -57.27 18.63 -69.09
C GLN A 687 -57.59 20.01 -69.66
N VAL A 688 -58.24 20.10 -70.83
CA VAL A 688 -58.70 21.37 -71.39
C VAL A 688 -59.69 22.06 -70.45
N GLN A 689 -60.62 21.31 -69.85
CA GLN A 689 -61.59 21.81 -68.87
C GLN A 689 -60.96 22.27 -67.55
N ALA A 690 -59.74 21.82 -67.25
CA ALA A 690 -59.03 22.21 -66.03
C ALA A 690 -58.50 23.64 -66.08
N LEU A 691 -58.25 24.17 -67.28
CA LEU A 691 -57.76 25.53 -67.49
C LEU A 691 -58.79 26.54 -66.98
N ASN A 692 -58.34 27.60 -66.33
CA ASN A 692 -59.24 28.70 -65.98
C ASN A 692 -59.39 29.71 -67.15
N ALA A 693 -60.34 30.64 -67.03
CA ALA A 693 -60.59 31.66 -68.04
C ALA A 693 -59.33 32.49 -68.38
N SER A 694 -58.51 32.86 -67.40
CA SER A 694 -57.26 33.62 -67.63
C SER A 694 -56.21 32.80 -68.38
N GLN A 695 -56.10 31.51 -68.09
CA GLN A 695 -55.22 30.58 -68.80
C GLN A 695 -55.67 30.41 -70.25
N LEU A 696 -56.98 30.26 -70.52
CA LEU A 696 -57.51 30.20 -71.88
C LEU A 696 -57.22 31.51 -72.64
N GLY A 697 -57.41 32.66 -72.01
CA GLY A 697 -57.07 33.97 -72.56
C GLY A 697 -55.58 34.19 -72.83
N SER A 698 -54.71 33.36 -72.25
CA SER A 698 -53.26 33.44 -72.46
C SER A 698 -52.78 32.64 -73.69
N LEU A 699 -53.64 31.81 -74.30
CA LEU A 699 -53.28 31.03 -75.48
C LEU A 699 -52.94 31.91 -76.68
N SER A 700 -52.01 31.47 -77.53
CA SER A 700 -51.72 32.17 -78.78
C SER A 700 -52.88 32.05 -79.78
N THR A 701 -53.02 33.04 -80.67
CA THR A 701 -53.99 32.98 -81.78
C THR A 701 -53.75 31.78 -82.69
N ALA A 702 -52.50 31.30 -82.80
CA ALA A 702 -52.17 30.08 -83.54
C ALA A 702 -52.82 28.82 -82.93
N VAL A 703 -52.83 28.71 -81.58
CA VAL A 703 -53.54 27.62 -80.91
C VAL A 703 -55.05 27.75 -81.14
N ILE A 704 -55.61 28.94 -80.98
CA ILE A 704 -57.05 29.18 -81.20
C ILE A 704 -57.48 28.83 -82.63
N ALA A 705 -56.69 29.24 -83.63
CA ALA A 705 -56.90 28.92 -85.05
C ALA A 705 -56.85 27.41 -85.35
N SER A 706 -56.09 26.66 -84.55
CA SER A 706 -55.91 25.21 -84.72
C SER A 706 -56.95 24.36 -84.00
N LEU A 707 -57.81 24.96 -83.18
CA LEU A 707 -58.82 24.20 -82.44
C LEU A 707 -59.75 23.46 -83.40
N THR A 708 -59.96 22.18 -83.14
CA THR A 708 -61.00 21.39 -83.80
C THR A 708 -62.36 21.61 -83.14
N THR A 709 -63.44 21.27 -83.83
CA THR A 709 -64.81 21.33 -83.27
C THR A 709 -64.93 20.51 -81.99
N THR A 710 -64.23 19.37 -81.90
CA THR A 710 -64.14 18.53 -80.70
C THR A 710 -63.50 19.28 -79.53
N GLN A 711 -62.37 19.96 -79.75
CA GLN A 711 -61.68 20.72 -78.69
C GLN A 711 -62.46 21.96 -78.26
N VAL A 712 -63.15 22.62 -79.19
CA VAL A 712 -64.11 23.70 -78.83
C VAL A 712 -65.25 23.13 -77.99
N GLY A 713 -65.73 21.93 -78.30
CA GLY A 713 -66.69 21.18 -77.49
C GLY A 713 -66.19 20.82 -76.08
N TYR A 714 -64.87 20.79 -75.85
CA TYR A 714 -64.32 20.57 -74.51
C TYR A 714 -64.45 21.81 -73.61
N LEU A 715 -64.50 23.02 -74.17
CA LEU A 715 -64.55 24.26 -73.40
C LEU A 715 -65.80 24.32 -72.51
N THR A 716 -65.68 24.78 -71.27
CA THR A 716 -66.83 24.99 -70.40
C THR A 716 -67.36 26.42 -70.53
N PRO A 717 -68.64 26.68 -70.21
CA PRO A 717 -69.18 28.03 -70.13
C PRO A 717 -68.35 28.99 -69.26
N THR A 718 -67.71 28.49 -68.20
CA THR A 718 -66.87 29.34 -67.32
C THR A 718 -65.54 29.74 -67.93
N GLN A 719 -65.10 29.07 -69.00
CA GLN A 719 -63.85 29.39 -69.69
C GLN A 719 -64.07 30.40 -70.83
N ILE A 720 -65.24 30.42 -71.47
CA ILE A 720 -65.56 31.28 -72.63
C ILE A 720 -65.32 32.78 -72.36
N PRO A 721 -65.70 33.36 -71.20
CA PRO A 721 -65.38 34.75 -70.89
C PRO A 721 -63.88 35.10 -70.90
N GLY A 722 -63.01 34.08 -70.82
CA GLY A 722 -61.56 34.23 -70.86
C GLY A 722 -60.98 34.50 -72.25
N LEU A 723 -61.70 34.18 -73.33
CA LEU A 723 -61.25 34.45 -74.70
C LEU A 723 -61.13 35.96 -74.93
N THR A 724 -59.96 36.42 -75.33
CA THR A 724 -59.77 37.83 -75.70
C THR A 724 -60.43 38.13 -77.04
N ILE A 725 -60.83 39.38 -77.26
CA ILE A 725 -61.40 39.83 -78.54
C ILE A 725 -60.50 39.43 -79.73
N ASN A 726 -59.19 39.66 -79.60
CA ASN A 726 -58.21 39.29 -80.62
C ASN A 726 -58.12 37.77 -80.89
N GLN A 727 -58.49 36.91 -79.94
CA GLN A 727 -58.52 35.47 -80.15
C GLN A 727 -59.77 35.03 -80.91
N LEU A 728 -60.90 35.75 -80.75
CA LEU A 728 -62.17 35.41 -81.39
C LEU A 728 -62.08 35.48 -82.92
N ASP A 729 -61.32 36.43 -83.47
CA ASP A 729 -61.04 36.55 -84.91
C ASP A 729 -60.42 35.29 -85.52
N TRP A 730 -59.83 34.43 -84.69
CA TRP A 730 -59.16 33.20 -85.11
C TRP A 730 -59.98 31.94 -84.84
N LEU A 731 -61.18 32.04 -84.26
CA LEU A 731 -62.10 30.92 -84.21
C LEU A 731 -62.79 30.75 -85.58
N SER A 732 -62.71 29.55 -86.16
CA SER A 732 -63.41 29.27 -87.42
C SER A 732 -64.93 29.35 -87.25
N THR A 733 -65.64 29.72 -88.31
CA THR A 733 -67.12 29.71 -88.32
C THR A 733 -67.66 28.31 -88.02
N THR A 734 -66.95 27.26 -88.43
CA THR A 734 -67.27 25.86 -88.09
C THR A 734 -67.16 25.59 -86.58
N ASN A 735 -66.14 26.15 -85.91
CA ASN A 735 -65.97 26.04 -84.47
C ASN A 735 -67.07 26.78 -83.71
N ILE A 736 -67.41 28.00 -84.13
CA ILE A 736 -68.49 28.79 -83.52
C ILE A 736 -69.83 28.05 -83.68
N ALA A 737 -70.11 27.50 -84.86
CA ALA A 737 -71.32 26.73 -85.13
C ALA A 737 -71.39 25.41 -84.33
N ALA A 738 -70.25 24.84 -83.94
CA ALA A 738 -70.17 23.63 -83.13
C ALA A 738 -70.32 23.89 -81.62
N MET A 739 -70.37 25.16 -81.17
CA MET A 739 -70.57 25.50 -79.77
C MET A 739 -71.99 25.14 -79.31
N THR A 740 -72.09 24.64 -78.09
CA THR A 740 -73.37 24.38 -77.41
C THR A 740 -74.07 25.70 -77.04
N PRO A 741 -75.41 25.71 -76.86
CA PRO A 741 -76.13 26.91 -76.43
C PRO A 741 -75.62 27.53 -75.12
N LEU A 742 -75.13 26.68 -74.19
CA LEU A 742 -74.54 27.15 -72.93
C LEU A 742 -73.17 27.81 -73.13
N GLN A 743 -72.37 27.35 -74.07
CA GLN A 743 -71.09 27.99 -74.41
C GLN A 743 -71.33 29.32 -75.14
N VAL A 744 -72.27 29.36 -76.10
CA VAL A 744 -72.63 30.60 -76.81
C VAL A 744 -73.21 31.63 -75.84
N GLY A 745 -74.08 31.20 -74.92
CA GLY A 745 -74.64 32.07 -73.88
C GLY A 745 -73.62 32.58 -72.84
N ALA A 746 -72.41 32.05 -72.83
CA ALA A 746 -71.35 32.45 -71.92
C ALA A 746 -70.42 33.54 -72.48
N PHE A 747 -70.59 33.95 -73.74
CA PHE A 747 -69.90 35.13 -74.24
C PHE A 747 -70.31 36.40 -73.48
N THR A 748 -69.34 37.22 -73.13
CA THR A 748 -69.58 38.56 -72.59
C THR A 748 -70.13 39.49 -73.69
N PRO A 749 -70.85 40.57 -73.34
CA PRO A 749 -71.38 41.50 -74.34
C PRO A 749 -70.32 42.04 -75.32
N ALA A 750 -69.12 42.34 -74.82
CA ALA A 750 -68.01 42.83 -75.64
C ALA A 750 -67.47 41.77 -76.62
N GLN A 751 -67.47 40.49 -76.22
CA GLN A 751 -67.08 39.39 -77.09
C GLN A 751 -68.13 39.15 -78.19
N VAL A 752 -69.42 39.27 -77.86
CA VAL A 752 -70.51 39.16 -78.86
C VAL A 752 -70.43 40.30 -79.88
N GLU A 753 -70.15 41.52 -79.43
CA GLU A 753 -69.99 42.69 -80.31
C GLU A 753 -68.80 42.52 -81.27
N SER A 754 -67.70 41.89 -80.84
CA SER A 754 -66.56 41.60 -81.72
C SER A 754 -66.77 40.45 -82.71
N LEU A 755 -67.84 39.64 -82.55
CA LEU A 755 -68.16 38.51 -83.43
C LEU A 755 -69.07 38.87 -84.61
N GLY A 756 -69.63 40.08 -84.61
CA GLY A 756 -70.43 40.63 -85.72
C GLY A 756 -69.56 41.42 -86.69
#